data_AF-A0AAN9R0I6-F1
#
_entry.id   AF-A0AAN9R0I6-F1
#
_cell.length_a   1.000
_cell.length_b   1.000
_cell.length_c   1.000
_cell.angle_alpha   90.00
_cell.angle_beta   90.00
_cell.angle_gamma   90.00
#
_symmetry.space_group_name_H-M   'P 1'
#
loop_
_entity.id
_entity.type
_entity.pdbx_description
1 polymer ?
#
loop_
_entity_poly.entity_id
_entity_poly.type
_entity_poly.pdbx_seq_one_letter_code
_entity_poly.pdbx_strand_id
1 'polypeptide(L)'
;MDSDSNPPLHEAYDMLLSKTRNSNEQSGFDDDDDVLVVEETELPAINVNHLAESDEVRREQCKSEIAKASQEWGFFQIVNHGISNDVFSVLRVEREKIFKQPFEKKSKENKLFNFSTGSYRWGAPTATCIRQLSWSEAFHIPLTDILSSTDSNTFSSTIQEFATQVSILAKTLAHILAEKMGHKSSFFEENCLPSSCYIRLNRYPPCPLASEVHGLMPHTDTAFLTILHQDQVRGLQIVKDGKWIAVKPNPDALVIIIGDLFQAWSNGVYKSLEHRVMTNPKLERFSMAYFFCPSDDTLIESCTEASKYRNFSFGEYRQEVRDDVQKLGYKIGLPKFLILFPRQGERRKRKHMLVMPILRLSPSVPQIVACTQNDQTGSKSVSGRAKGSPQLNRWSRARAVRSGQKLDRSSLRTQPPEPNAPLRQFALPVDPDDAVNLDVADVMAVKSIYIVSDGTGWTAEHCVSAALGQFDYCLVDRGCPVSTHLFSGIDNAEKLVEITKQATKEGALLVYTLADPQLALAAKQACKLWGVPSTDVLGPITEAIASHLGVSPSGLPRGASGLPLSDDYFRRIEAVEFTIKQDDGASPQNLAKADIVLTGVSRTGKTPLSIYLAQKGYRVANVPIVLGVAMPRTLFEVDPKKVFGLTINPLVLQNIRTARTKTMGLSSDGRSIYSEMNYVREELEFGGRLFAQNPLWPVIDVTEKAIEETAAILLRLYHDRKQKCTMSRISKRY
;
A
#
# COMPACT_ATOMS: atom_id res chain seq x y z
N MET A 1 -19.16 37.92 13.67
CA MET A 1 -18.34 38.32 14.83
C MET A 1 -18.76 37.45 15.99
N ASP A 2 -18.01 36.37 16.21
CA ASP A 2 -18.10 35.48 17.38
C ASP A 2 -16.67 34.90 17.63
N SER A 3 -15.65 35.73 17.36
CA SER A 3 -14.24 35.30 17.27
C SER A 3 -13.63 34.92 18.62
N ASP A 4 -14.31 35.22 19.73
CA ASP A 4 -13.75 35.09 21.07
C ASP A 4 -13.85 33.67 21.64
N SER A 5 -14.72 32.83 21.08
CA SER A 5 -14.89 31.43 21.51
C SER A 5 -13.94 30.46 20.82
N ASN A 6 -13.49 30.76 19.60
CA ASN A 6 -12.65 29.84 18.84
C ASN A 6 -11.21 29.85 19.38
N PRO A 7 -10.55 28.68 19.48
CA PRO A 7 -9.11 28.64 19.69
C PRO A 7 -8.36 29.37 18.56
N PRO A 8 -7.17 29.93 18.82
CA PRO A 8 -6.39 30.69 17.84
C PRO A 8 -5.69 29.74 16.84
N LEU A 9 -6.48 28.93 16.14
CA LEU A 9 -6.02 27.92 15.17
C LEU A 9 -5.37 28.57 13.94
N HIS A 10 -5.90 29.72 13.50
CA HIS A 10 -5.33 30.45 12.38
C HIS A 10 -3.95 31.03 12.74
N GLU A 11 -3.84 31.65 13.92
CA GLU A 11 -2.56 32.18 14.41
C GLU A 11 -1.54 31.06 14.63
N ALA A 12 -1.98 29.90 15.15
CA ALA A 12 -1.14 28.72 15.28
C ALA A 12 -0.66 28.19 13.91
N TYR A 13 -1.56 28.14 12.92
CA TYR A 13 -1.21 27.79 11.54
C TYR A 13 -0.19 28.76 10.95
N ASP A 14 -0.44 30.08 11.04
CA ASP A 14 0.46 31.11 10.51
C ASP A 14 1.83 31.11 11.21
N MET A 15 1.86 30.86 12.52
CA MET A 15 3.09 30.71 13.29
C MET A 15 3.88 29.48 12.83
N LEU A 16 3.22 28.34 12.62
CA LEU A 16 3.89 27.13 12.13
C LEU A 16 4.36 27.31 10.69
N LEU A 17 3.58 27.97 9.84
CA LEU A 17 3.94 28.30 8.46
C LEU A 17 5.15 29.22 8.40
N SER A 18 5.19 30.27 9.24
CA SER A 18 6.34 31.18 9.32
C SER A 18 7.59 30.54 9.92
N LYS A 19 7.45 29.68 10.94
CA LYS A 19 8.55 28.86 11.46
C LYS A 19 9.12 27.94 10.38
N THR A 20 8.26 27.25 9.65
CA THR A 20 8.64 26.38 8.52
C THR A 20 9.33 27.16 7.38
N ARG A 21 9.07 28.46 7.24
CA ARG A 21 9.77 29.36 6.30
C ARG A 21 11.13 29.87 6.83
N ASN A 22 11.30 29.98 8.15
CA ASN A 22 12.50 30.56 8.78
C ASN A 22 13.52 29.52 9.27
N SER A 23 13.10 28.32 9.67
CA SER A 23 14.00 27.19 9.83
C SER A 23 14.28 26.60 8.45
N ASN A 24 15.55 26.51 8.05
CA ASN A 24 16.02 25.75 6.88
C ASN A 24 15.77 24.22 6.99
N GLU A 25 14.78 23.81 7.78
CA GLU A 25 14.25 22.46 7.95
C GLU A 25 12.83 22.45 7.38
N GLN A 26 12.72 22.19 6.08
CA GLN A 26 11.44 21.87 5.45
C GLN A 26 11.23 20.37 5.49
N SER A 27 10.39 19.96 6.44
CA SER A 27 9.74 18.67 6.50
C SER A 27 8.87 18.50 5.25
N GLY A 28 9.48 17.94 4.20
CA GLY A 28 8.78 17.45 3.02
C GLY A 28 7.85 16.32 3.45
N PHE A 29 6.57 16.55 3.28
CA PHE A 29 5.52 15.59 3.45
C PHE A 29 4.35 16.04 2.57
N ASP A 30 3.55 15.04 2.21
CA ASP A 30 2.74 14.87 1.00
C ASP A 30 1.47 15.73 0.90
N ASP A 31 1.35 16.53 -0.15
CA ASP A 31 0.06 17.00 -0.69
C ASP A 31 -0.40 16.00 -1.77
N ASP A 32 -0.63 14.75 -1.36
CA ASP A 32 -1.36 13.76 -2.19
C ASP A 32 -2.77 13.51 -1.62
N ASP A 33 -3.35 14.51 -0.95
CA ASP A 33 -4.80 14.69 -0.95
C ASP A 33 -5.15 15.51 -2.21
N ASP A 34 -4.83 14.97 -3.40
CA ASP A 34 -5.71 15.16 -4.55
C ASP A 34 -7.12 14.91 -3.98
N VAL A 35 -8.08 15.79 -4.25
CA VAL A 35 -9.50 15.56 -3.93
C VAL A 35 -9.96 14.38 -4.79
N LEU A 36 -9.42 13.20 -4.51
CA LEU A 36 -9.95 11.92 -4.87
C LEU A 36 -11.36 11.97 -4.31
N VAL A 37 -12.32 11.61 -5.16
CA VAL A 37 -13.64 11.27 -4.68
C VAL A 37 -13.41 10.10 -3.72
N VAL A 38 -13.28 10.42 -2.43
CA VAL A 38 -13.10 9.43 -1.38
C VAL A 38 -14.40 8.64 -1.37
N GLU A 39 -14.32 7.38 -1.76
CA GLU A 39 -15.47 6.50 -1.78
C GLU A 39 -16.15 6.56 -0.41
N GLU A 40 -17.47 6.75 -0.42
CA GLU A 40 -18.25 6.73 0.80
C GLU A 40 -18.71 5.30 1.05
N THR A 41 -18.50 4.82 2.27
CA THR A 41 -18.98 3.51 2.69
C THR A 41 -19.94 3.65 3.86
N GLU A 42 -20.94 2.78 3.87
CA GLU A 42 -21.66 2.43 5.09
C GLU A 42 -20.85 1.35 5.79
N LEU A 43 -20.63 1.53 7.10
CA LEU A 43 -19.99 0.51 7.93
C LEU A 43 -21.02 -0.60 8.22
N PRO A 44 -20.57 -1.83 8.53
CA PRO A 44 -21.47 -2.87 9.01
C PRO A 44 -22.29 -2.36 10.19
N ALA A 45 -23.62 -2.35 10.08
CA ALA A 45 -24.52 -1.90 11.13
C ALA A 45 -25.12 -3.11 11.84
N ILE A 46 -24.83 -3.24 13.13
CA ILE A 46 -25.21 -4.39 13.95
C ILE A 46 -26.30 -3.97 14.93
N ASN A 47 -27.42 -4.67 14.90
CA ASN A 47 -28.49 -4.45 15.84
C ASN A 47 -28.20 -5.18 17.16
N VAL A 48 -27.75 -4.43 18.17
CA VAL A 48 -27.34 -5.03 19.46
C VAL A 48 -28.51 -5.37 20.37
N ASN A 49 -29.74 -5.00 20.02
CA ASN A 49 -30.93 -5.45 20.77
C ASN A 49 -31.10 -6.97 20.71
N HIS A 50 -30.58 -7.63 19.66
CA HIS A 50 -30.56 -9.08 19.55
C HIS A 50 -29.72 -9.76 20.65
N LEU A 51 -28.87 -9.02 21.38
CA LEU A 51 -28.15 -9.55 22.54
C LEU A 51 -29.07 -9.79 23.75
N ALA A 52 -30.17 -9.04 23.85
CA ALA A 52 -31.15 -9.13 24.92
C ALA A 52 -32.31 -10.09 24.62
N GLU A 53 -32.35 -10.70 23.43
CA GLU A 53 -33.38 -11.66 23.05
C GLU A 53 -33.21 -13.01 23.78
N SER A 54 -34.34 -13.66 24.07
CA SER A 54 -34.37 -15.00 24.68
C SER A 54 -33.88 -16.09 23.72
N ASP A 55 -33.93 -15.85 22.41
CA ASP A 55 -33.45 -16.74 21.37
C ASP A 55 -31.91 -16.82 21.38
N GLU A 56 -31.38 -17.97 21.80
CA GLU A 56 -29.93 -18.20 21.88
C GLU A 56 -29.25 -18.14 20.51
N VAL A 57 -29.93 -18.58 19.45
CA VAL A 57 -29.36 -18.64 18.10
C VAL A 57 -29.14 -17.23 17.58
N ARG A 58 -30.13 -16.34 17.74
CA ARG A 58 -30.01 -14.93 17.35
C ARG A 58 -28.98 -14.17 18.18
N ARG A 59 -28.94 -14.42 19.49
CA ARG A 59 -27.92 -13.83 20.37
C ARG A 59 -26.52 -14.24 19.91
N GLU A 60 -26.32 -15.51 19.62
CA GLU A 60 -25.03 -16.05 19.16
C GLU A 60 -24.63 -15.51 17.77
N GLN A 61 -25.60 -15.35 16.87
CA GLN A 61 -25.41 -14.73 15.56
C GLN A 61 -24.97 -13.26 15.70
N CYS A 62 -25.65 -12.47 16.54
CA CYS A 62 -25.26 -11.08 16.79
C CYS A 62 -23.83 -10.98 17.35
N LYS A 63 -23.47 -11.85 18.30
CA LYS A 63 -22.07 -11.93 18.77
C LYS A 63 -21.08 -12.27 17.65
N SER A 64 -21.44 -13.17 16.74
CA SER A 64 -20.60 -13.53 15.58
C SER A 64 -20.43 -12.37 14.61
N GLU A 65 -21.49 -11.59 14.36
CA GLU A 65 -21.43 -10.38 13.53
C GLU A 65 -20.49 -9.33 14.12
N ILE A 66 -20.53 -9.13 15.45
CA ILE A 66 -19.62 -8.21 16.17
C ILE A 66 -18.16 -8.65 15.99
N ALA A 67 -17.86 -9.93 16.20
CA ALA A 67 -16.52 -10.45 16.02
C ALA A 67 -16.06 -10.37 14.57
N LYS A 68 -16.91 -10.74 13.61
CA LYS A 68 -16.60 -10.67 12.17
C LYS A 68 -16.30 -9.24 11.74
N ALA A 69 -17.12 -8.27 12.13
CA ALA A 69 -16.89 -6.86 11.82
C ALA A 69 -15.58 -6.34 12.45
N SER A 70 -15.25 -6.79 13.66
CA SER A 70 -13.99 -6.46 14.32
C SER A 70 -12.75 -7.05 13.63
N GLN A 71 -12.89 -8.23 12.98
CA GLN A 71 -11.81 -8.90 12.23
C GLN A 71 -11.63 -8.34 10.82
N GLU A 72 -12.74 -8.10 10.12
CA GLU A 72 -12.73 -7.67 8.72
C GLU A 72 -12.50 -6.17 8.59
N TRP A 73 -13.17 -5.40 9.44
CA TRP A 73 -13.20 -3.94 9.37
C TRP A 73 -12.50 -3.24 10.52
N GLY A 74 -12.53 -3.76 11.75
CA GLY A 74 -12.05 -3.01 12.92
C GLY A 74 -12.89 -1.76 13.26
N PHE A 75 -13.88 -1.45 12.43
CA PHE A 75 -14.82 -0.35 12.50
C PHE A 75 -16.21 -0.86 12.14
N PHE A 76 -17.20 -0.59 12.98
CA PHE A 76 -18.59 -0.95 12.71
C PHE A 76 -19.55 -0.03 13.44
N GLN A 77 -20.81 -0.02 13.01
CA GLN A 77 -21.89 0.70 13.66
C GLN A 77 -22.70 -0.27 14.51
N ILE A 78 -23.17 0.20 15.65
CA ILE A 78 -24.19 -0.48 16.44
C ILE A 78 -25.44 0.40 16.51
N VAL A 79 -26.60 -0.22 16.32
CA VAL A 79 -27.92 0.42 16.41
C VAL A 79 -28.74 -0.26 17.50
N ASN A 80 -29.77 0.43 18.00
CA ASN A 80 -30.58 -0.03 19.14
C ASN A 80 -29.73 -0.36 20.37
N HIS A 81 -28.73 0.48 20.66
CA HIS A 81 -27.77 0.34 21.76
C HIS A 81 -28.32 0.65 23.15
N GLY A 82 -29.62 0.96 23.29
CA GLY A 82 -30.28 1.19 24.58
C GLY A 82 -30.08 2.58 25.20
N ILE A 83 -29.09 3.36 24.75
CA ILE A 83 -28.93 4.77 25.16
C ILE A 83 -30.06 5.64 24.56
N SER A 84 -30.77 6.39 25.40
CA SER A 84 -31.89 7.24 24.99
C SER A 84 -31.47 8.39 24.06
N ASN A 85 -32.29 8.69 23.07
CA ASN A 85 -32.12 9.85 22.19
C ASN A 85 -32.22 11.19 22.93
N ASP A 86 -32.90 11.23 24.07
CA ASP A 86 -32.98 12.44 24.91
C ASP A 86 -31.60 12.78 25.50
N VAL A 87 -30.83 11.76 25.92
CA VAL A 87 -29.46 11.92 26.42
C VAL A 87 -28.58 12.55 25.35
N PHE A 88 -28.63 12.05 24.10
CA PHE A 88 -27.87 12.64 23.00
C PHE A 88 -28.33 14.05 22.64
N SER A 89 -29.64 14.32 22.69
CA SER A 89 -30.21 15.63 22.39
C SER A 89 -29.77 16.68 23.41
N VAL A 90 -29.83 16.36 24.70
CA VAL A 90 -29.38 17.24 25.78
C VAL A 90 -27.87 17.42 25.73
N LEU A 91 -27.09 16.34 25.58
CA LEU A 91 -25.63 16.44 25.47
C LEU A 91 -25.19 17.23 24.26
N ARG A 92 -25.91 17.17 23.14
CA ARG A 92 -25.63 18.01 21.97
C ARG A 92 -25.71 19.48 22.34
N VAL A 93 -26.82 19.91 22.96
CA VAL A 93 -27.06 21.31 23.34
C VAL A 93 -26.03 21.77 24.38
N GLU A 94 -25.80 20.99 25.42
CA GLU A 94 -24.85 21.35 26.48
C GLU A 94 -23.40 21.38 25.98
N ARG A 95 -23.00 20.41 25.14
CA ARG A 95 -21.67 20.41 24.50
C ARG A 95 -21.47 21.66 23.64
N GLU A 96 -22.46 22.06 22.86
CA GLU A 96 -22.38 23.30 22.07
C GLU A 96 -22.21 24.53 22.98
N LYS A 97 -22.95 24.61 24.10
CA LYS A 97 -22.80 25.69 25.09
C LYS A 97 -21.39 25.73 25.68
N ILE A 98 -20.82 24.57 26.02
CA ILE A 98 -19.47 24.46 26.57
C ILE A 98 -18.43 24.99 25.58
N PHE A 99 -18.50 24.57 24.31
CA PHE A 99 -17.55 25.02 23.30
C PHE A 99 -17.73 26.47 22.86
N LYS A 100 -18.94 27.04 23.00
CA LYS A 100 -19.22 28.46 22.72
C LYS A 100 -18.76 29.41 23.83
N GLN A 101 -18.29 28.92 24.97
CA GLN A 101 -17.62 29.76 25.98
C GLN A 101 -16.36 30.41 25.39
N PRO A 102 -15.95 31.60 25.89
CA PRO A 102 -14.72 32.26 25.44
C PRO A 102 -13.49 31.34 25.55
N PHE A 103 -12.60 31.38 24.56
CA PHE A 103 -11.40 30.55 24.50
C PHE A 103 -10.53 30.70 25.75
N GLU A 104 -10.37 31.94 26.23
CA GLU A 104 -9.60 32.23 27.45
C GLU A 104 -10.18 31.54 28.67
N LYS A 105 -11.51 31.44 28.75
CA LYS A 105 -12.20 30.71 29.82
C LYS A 105 -11.94 29.21 29.72
N LYS A 106 -12.06 28.63 28.53
CA LYS A 106 -11.81 27.20 28.27
C LYS A 106 -10.35 26.81 28.52
N SER A 107 -9.40 27.69 28.22
CA SER A 107 -7.95 27.42 28.30
C SER A 107 -7.33 27.71 29.66
N LYS A 108 -7.82 28.69 30.41
CA LYS A 108 -7.24 29.11 31.71
C LYS A 108 -7.98 28.55 32.93
N GLU A 109 -9.26 28.17 32.82
CA GLU A 109 -10.01 27.70 33.97
C GLU A 109 -9.87 26.18 34.18
N ASN A 110 -9.09 25.78 35.19
CA ASN A 110 -9.07 24.41 35.75
C ASN A 110 -10.38 24.01 36.48
N LYS A 111 -11.48 24.73 36.25
CA LYS A 111 -12.73 24.59 37.02
C LYS A 111 -14.01 24.67 36.18
N LEU A 112 -13.91 24.72 34.85
CA LEU A 112 -15.11 24.57 34.02
C LEU A 112 -15.69 23.18 34.32
N PHE A 113 -16.83 23.11 35.02
CA PHE A 113 -17.51 21.87 35.43
C PHE A 113 -16.71 20.91 36.34
N ASN A 114 -15.78 21.43 37.15
CA ASN A 114 -14.95 20.63 38.08
C ASN A 114 -14.09 19.53 37.42
N PHE A 115 -13.76 19.68 36.13
CA PHE A 115 -12.85 18.76 35.46
C PHE A 115 -11.41 18.93 35.93
N SER A 116 -10.65 17.83 35.90
CA SER A 116 -9.23 17.81 36.19
C SER A 116 -8.46 18.81 35.30
N THR A 117 -7.42 19.40 35.89
CA THR A 117 -6.46 20.29 35.21
C THR A 117 -5.92 19.64 33.93
N GLY A 118 -5.90 20.39 32.83
CA GLY A 118 -5.39 19.90 31.53
C GLY A 118 -6.36 19.04 30.72
N SER A 119 -7.66 19.05 31.07
CA SER A 119 -8.73 18.41 30.30
C SER A 119 -8.95 19.07 28.94
N TYR A 120 -8.87 20.40 28.85
CA TYR A 120 -9.01 21.12 27.58
C TYR A 120 -7.73 21.09 26.74
N ARG A 121 -7.87 20.77 25.45
CA ARG A 121 -6.79 20.72 24.45
C ARG A 121 -7.26 21.29 23.13
N TRP A 122 -6.37 21.95 22.39
CA TRP A 122 -6.67 22.48 21.07
C TRP A 122 -5.40 22.50 20.20
N GLY A 123 -5.55 22.45 18.89
CA GLY A 123 -4.45 22.71 17.93
C GLY A 123 -3.30 21.69 17.91
N ALA A 124 -3.25 20.73 18.83
CA ALA A 124 -2.03 20.00 19.21
C ALA A 124 -0.94 20.97 19.74
N PRO A 125 -0.94 21.28 21.05
CA PRO A 125 -0.07 22.32 21.64
C PRO A 125 1.44 22.09 21.46
N THR A 126 1.84 20.86 21.18
CA THR A 126 3.23 20.45 20.94
C THR A 126 3.59 20.38 19.46
N ALA A 127 2.73 20.85 18.56
CA ALA A 127 2.97 20.81 17.12
C ALA A 127 4.22 21.62 16.75
N THR A 128 5.11 20.98 16.01
CA THR A 128 6.35 21.55 15.47
C THR A 128 6.25 21.85 13.97
N CYS A 129 5.27 21.27 13.28
CA CYS A 129 4.97 21.52 11.87
C CYS A 129 3.45 21.51 11.62
N ILE A 130 3.04 22.01 10.44
CA ILE A 130 1.62 22.12 10.04
C ILE A 130 0.91 20.76 10.07
N ARG A 131 1.60 19.65 9.77
CA ARG A 131 1.01 18.30 9.77
C ARG A 131 0.60 17.81 11.15
N GLN A 132 1.24 18.35 12.18
CA GLN A 132 0.91 18.05 13.55
C GLN A 132 -0.23 18.94 14.07
N LEU A 133 -0.58 20.02 13.36
CA LEU A 133 -1.70 20.89 13.73
C LEU A 133 -3.01 20.16 13.47
N SER A 134 -3.83 20.05 14.52
CA SER A 134 -5.22 19.58 14.38
C SER A 134 -6.15 20.78 14.45
N TRP A 135 -6.99 20.98 13.42
CA TRP A 135 -8.01 22.04 13.39
C TRP A 135 -9.22 21.67 14.26
N SER A 136 -8.96 21.50 15.55
CA SER A 136 -9.93 21.07 16.53
C SER A 136 -9.59 21.53 17.94
N GLU A 137 -10.62 21.46 18.78
CA GLU A 137 -10.52 21.54 20.23
C GLU A 137 -11.26 20.35 20.86
N ALA A 138 -10.82 19.96 22.05
CA ALA A 138 -11.38 18.83 22.77
C ALA A 138 -11.29 18.97 24.28
N PHE A 139 -12.27 18.41 24.98
CA PHE A 139 -12.20 18.15 26.42
C PHE A 139 -11.98 16.66 26.64
N HIS A 140 -10.84 16.31 27.22
CA HIS A 140 -10.52 14.98 27.73
C HIS A 140 -10.95 14.89 29.19
N ILE A 141 -12.08 14.23 29.44
CA ILE A 141 -12.72 14.19 30.75
C ILE A 141 -12.57 12.77 31.31
N PRO A 142 -11.73 12.57 32.35
CA PRO A 142 -11.64 11.30 33.05
C PRO A 142 -13.01 10.83 33.53
N LEU A 143 -13.28 9.54 33.43
CA LEU A 143 -14.57 9.00 33.86
C LEU A 143 -14.77 9.18 35.38
N THR A 144 -13.69 9.20 36.16
CA THR A 144 -13.73 9.53 37.60
C THR A 144 -14.29 10.92 37.86
N ASP A 145 -13.98 11.91 37.02
CA ASP A 145 -14.44 13.30 37.21
C ASP A 145 -15.96 13.38 36.96
N ILE A 146 -16.44 12.61 35.98
CA ILE A 146 -17.87 12.52 35.67
C ILE A 146 -18.63 11.82 36.80
N LEU A 147 -18.11 10.69 37.28
CA LEU A 147 -18.77 9.86 38.29
C LEU A 147 -18.68 10.45 39.71
N SER A 148 -17.67 11.28 39.99
CA SER A 148 -17.50 11.96 41.28
C SER A 148 -18.12 13.35 41.33
N SER A 149 -18.64 13.85 40.19
CA SER A 149 -19.30 15.16 40.14
C SER A 149 -20.52 15.17 41.06
N THR A 150 -20.54 16.10 42.02
CA THR A 150 -21.70 16.38 42.86
C THR A 150 -22.61 17.47 42.27
N ASP A 151 -22.27 17.98 41.09
CA ASP A 151 -22.99 19.06 40.45
C ASP A 151 -24.31 18.53 39.88
N SER A 152 -25.43 19.08 40.35
CA SER A 152 -26.77 18.71 39.89
C SER A 152 -27.22 19.43 38.60
N ASN A 153 -26.27 20.03 37.87
CA ASN A 153 -26.59 20.72 36.63
C ASN A 153 -26.94 19.70 35.52
N THR A 154 -27.74 20.14 34.54
CA THR A 154 -28.26 19.30 33.45
C THR A 154 -27.16 18.60 32.68
N PHE A 155 -26.01 19.25 32.47
CA PHE A 155 -24.90 18.64 31.75
C PHE A 155 -24.25 17.50 32.56
N SER A 156 -23.93 17.74 33.84
CA SER A 156 -23.31 16.76 34.75
C SER A 156 -24.16 15.51 34.91
N SER A 157 -25.48 15.66 35.13
CA SER A 157 -26.38 14.50 35.26
C SER A 157 -26.48 13.71 33.95
N THR A 158 -26.61 14.40 32.82
CA THR A 158 -26.77 13.75 31.50
C THR A 158 -25.48 13.07 31.04
N ILE A 159 -24.31 13.70 31.25
CA ILE A 159 -23.02 13.09 30.88
C ILE A 159 -22.70 11.91 31.79
N GLN A 160 -23.11 11.95 33.07
CA GLN A 160 -23.01 10.80 33.99
C GLN A 160 -23.89 9.63 33.55
N GLU A 161 -25.13 9.90 33.14
CA GLU A 161 -26.02 8.88 32.58
C GLU A 161 -25.40 8.25 31.33
N PHE A 162 -24.98 9.06 30.36
CA PHE A 162 -24.30 8.59 29.15
C PHE A 162 -23.06 7.75 29.49
N ALA A 163 -22.20 8.26 30.37
CA ALA A 163 -20.96 7.64 30.78
C ALA A 163 -21.18 6.26 31.44
N THR A 164 -22.26 6.11 32.21
CA THR A 164 -22.66 4.84 32.83
C THR A 164 -23.10 3.84 31.77
N GLN A 165 -24.00 4.24 30.87
CA GLN A 165 -24.53 3.36 29.83
C GLN A 165 -23.46 2.92 28.83
N VAL A 166 -22.62 3.85 28.37
CA VAL A 166 -21.55 3.55 27.40
C VAL A 166 -20.46 2.67 28.00
N SER A 167 -20.19 2.79 29.31
CA SER A 167 -19.25 1.91 30.04
C SER A 167 -19.75 0.47 30.11
N ILE A 168 -21.04 0.27 30.40
CA ILE A 168 -21.68 -1.07 30.38
C ILE A 168 -21.60 -1.67 28.98
N LEU A 169 -21.90 -0.86 27.97
CA LEU A 169 -21.84 -1.28 26.56
C LEU A 169 -20.42 -1.68 26.14
N ALA A 170 -19.41 -0.89 26.50
CA ALA A 170 -18.01 -1.20 26.21
C ALA A 170 -17.56 -2.52 26.84
N LYS A 171 -17.92 -2.76 28.11
CA LYS A 171 -17.63 -4.03 28.81
C LYS A 171 -18.32 -5.21 28.15
N THR A 172 -19.59 -5.05 27.76
CA THR A 172 -20.37 -6.09 27.06
C THR A 172 -19.71 -6.46 25.73
N LEU A 173 -19.32 -5.46 24.93
CA LEU A 173 -18.64 -5.69 23.66
C LEU A 173 -17.28 -6.36 23.85
N ALA A 174 -16.47 -5.90 24.82
CA ALA A 174 -15.18 -6.51 25.12
C ALA A 174 -15.33 -7.98 25.55
N HIS A 175 -16.33 -8.30 26.37
CA HIS A 175 -16.63 -9.66 26.79
C HIS A 175 -17.02 -10.56 25.61
N ILE A 176 -17.91 -10.08 24.74
CA ILE A 176 -18.32 -10.82 23.52
C ILE A 176 -17.12 -11.11 22.62
N LEU A 177 -16.25 -10.12 22.42
CA LEU A 177 -15.05 -10.27 21.59
C LEU A 177 -14.04 -11.25 22.21
N ALA A 178 -13.92 -11.27 23.54
CA ALA A 178 -13.10 -12.26 24.24
C ALA A 178 -13.68 -13.67 24.11
N GLU A 179 -14.99 -13.81 24.32
CA GLU A 179 -15.73 -15.07 24.22
C GLU A 179 -15.58 -15.70 22.82
N LYS A 180 -15.68 -14.88 21.76
CA LYS A 180 -15.53 -15.34 20.36
C LYS A 180 -14.11 -15.77 20.00
N MET A 181 -13.14 -15.41 20.81
CA MET A 181 -11.76 -15.92 20.72
C MET A 181 -11.58 -17.22 21.53
N GLY A 182 -12.63 -17.74 22.17
CA GLY A 182 -12.55 -18.90 23.04
C GLY A 182 -12.07 -18.58 24.46
N HIS A 183 -11.98 -17.30 24.84
CA HIS A 183 -11.51 -16.87 26.15
C HIS A 183 -12.68 -16.43 27.04
N LYS A 184 -12.94 -17.20 28.09
CA LYS A 184 -13.73 -16.73 29.22
C LYS A 184 -12.79 -16.04 30.19
N SER A 185 -12.65 -14.73 30.06
CA SER A 185 -11.68 -13.95 30.83
C SER A 185 -12.34 -12.75 31.51
N SER A 186 -12.07 -12.58 32.80
CA SER A 186 -12.36 -11.37 33.58
C SER A 186 -11.34 -10.25 33.32
N PHE A 187 -10.38 -10.46 32.41
CA PHE A 187 -9.28 -9.54 32.15
C PHE A 187 -9.73 -8.09 31.93
N PHE A 188 -10.75 -7.86 31.12
CA PHE A 188 -11.23 -6.49 30.86
C PHE A 188 -11.91 -5.86 32.08
N GLU A 189 -12.61 -6.65 32.88
CA GLU A 189 -13.29 -6.16 34.10
C GLU A 189 -12.28 -5.77 35.19
N GLU A 190 -11.21 -6.56 35.32
CA GLU A 190 -10.16 -6.36 36.30
C GLU A 190 -9.21 -5.20 35.91
N ASN A 191 -8.94 -5.03 34.61
CA ASN A 191 -7.92 -4.11 34.15
C ASN A 191 -8.46 -2.78 33.61
N CYS A 192 -9.72 -2.71 33.16
CA CYS A 192 -10.31 -1.48 32.62
C CYS A 192 -11.21 -0.80 33.65
N LEU A 193 -10.58 -0.22 34.67
CA LEU A 193 -11.27 0.48 35.75
C LEU A 193 -11.78 1.85 35.29
N PRO A 194 -12.76 2.44 35.99
CA PRO A 194 -13.22 3.79 35.68
C PRO A 194 -12.10 4.84 35.71
N SER A 195 -11.07 4.65 36.53
CA SER A 195 -9.91 5.55 36.60
C SER A 195 -9.04 5.58 35.35
N SER A 196 -9.07 4.53 34.51
CA SER A 196 -8.29 4.46 33.27
C SER A 196 -9.09 4.92 32.04
N CYS A 197 -10.42 4.93 32.12
CA CYS A 197 -11.30 5.30 31.00
C CYS A 197 -11.63 6.80 31.01
N TYR A 198 -11.96 7.36 29.84
CA TYR A 198 -12.30 8.78 29.72
C TYR A 198 -13.21 9.03 28.53
N ILE A 199 -13.92 10.17 28.58
CA ILE A 199 -14.72 10.69 27.47
C ILE A 199 -13.99 11.87 26.84
N ARG A 200 -13.94 11.92 25.51
CA ARG A 200 -13.45 13.05 24.74
C ARG A 200 -14.58 13.71 24.00
N LEU A 201 -14.91 14.94 24.38
CA LEU A 201 -15.79 15.81 23.60
C LEU A 201 -14.94 16.52 22.56
N ASN A 202 -15.30 16.45 21.28
CA ASN A 202 -14.55 17.09 20.20
C ASN A 202 -15.41 18.13 19.48
N ARG A 203 -14.78 19.25 19.12
CA ARG A 203 -15.32 20.24 18.18
C ARG A 203 -14.29 20.53 17.10
N TYR A 204 -14.77 20.57 15.86
CA TYR A 204 -14.03 20.92 14.67
C TYR A 204 -14.69 22.18 14.08
N PRO A 205 -14.12 23.37 14.32
CA PRO A 205 -14.65 24.62 13.75
C PRO A 205 -14.59 24.60 12.22
N PRO A 206 -15.38 25.44 11.52
CA PRO A 206 -15.25 25.61 10.09
C PRO A 206 -13.83 26.02 9.73
N CYS A 207 -13.26 25.42 8.70
CA CYS A 207 -11.87 25.63 8.31
C CYS A 207 -11.79 26.20 6.89
N PRO A 208 -11.35 27.44 6.69
CA PRO A 208 -11.17 27.99 5.34
C PRO A 208 -10.07 27.26 4.54
N LEU A 209 -9.21 26.50 5.22
CA LEU A 209 -8.08 25.74 4.69
C LEU A 209 -8.39 24.24 4.64
N ALA A 210 -9.63 23.87 4.29
CA ALA A 210 -10.12 22.51 4.48
C ALA A 210 -9.37 21.42 3.68
N SER A 211 -8.65 21.81 2.63
CA SER A 211 -7.78 20.93 1.84
C SER A 211 -6.37 20.75 2.42
N GLU A 212 -5.94 21.59 3.36
CA GLU A 212 -4.55 21.65 3.83
C GLU A 212 -4.38 21.16 5.28
N VAL A 213 -5.46 21.17 6.07
CA VAL A 213 -5.41 20.86 7.50
C VAL A 213 -6.47 19.84 7.89
N HIS A 214 -6.02 18.82 8.62
CA HIS A 214 -6.91 17.82 9.21
C HIS A 214 -7.61 18.39 10.46
N GLY A 215 -8.87 18.01 10.66
CA GLY A 215 -9.55 18.23 11.93
C GLY A 215 -8.91 17.40 13.03
N LEU A 216 -8.56 16.16 12.71
CA LEU A 216 -7.72 15.27 13.52
C LEU A 216 -6.83 14.46 12.58
N MET A 217 -5.51 14.50 12.81
CA MET A 217 -4.52 13.82 11.96
C MET A 217 -4.71 12.29 11.89
N PRO A 218 -4.18 11.61 10.86
CA PRO A 218 -4.12 10.16 10.80
C PRO A 218 -3.54 9.54 12.07
N HIS A 219 -4.27 8.59 12.65
CA HIS A 219 -3.84 7.85 13.84
C HIS A 219 -4.62 6.54 14.00
N THR A 220 -4.09 5.64 14.83
CA THR A 220 -4.84 4.52 15.43
C THR A 220 -5.15 4.82 16.90
N ASP A 221 -6.25 4.26 17.39
CA ASP A 221 -6.61 4.41 18.80
C ASP A 221 -5.74 3.54 19.71
N THR A 222 -5.23 4.14 20.78
CA THR A 222 -4.39 3.45 21.78
C THR A 222 -5.22 2.66 22.81
N ALA A 223 -6.55 2.72 22.77
CA ALA A 223 -7.43 2.03 23.72
C ALA A 223 -7.64 0.54 23.35
N PHE A 224 -8.46 -0.18 24.12
CA PHE A 224 -9.04 -1.45 23.64
C PHE A 224 -10.18 -1.18 22.67
N LEU A 225 -11.15 -0.38 23.10
CA LEU A 225 -12.32 0.00 22.31
C LEU A 225 -12.54 1.50 22.41
N THR A 226 -12.97 2.11 21.31
CA THR A 226 -13.56 3.45 21.31
C THR A 226 -15.01 3.36 20.85
N ILE A 227 -15.90 4.02 21.60
CA ILE A 227 -17.31 4.16 21.23
C ILE A 227 -17.56 5.63 20.88
N LEU A 228 -17.84 5.88 19.61
CA LEU A 228 -17.94 7.22 19.03
C LEU A 228 -19.39 7.54 18.65
N HIS A 229 -19.92 8.59 19.24
CA HIS A 229 -21.11 9.28 18.77
C HIS A 229 -20.69 10.50 17.93
N GLN A 230 -21.26 10.66 16.74
CA GLN A 230 -20.94 11.77 15.82
C GLN A 230 -22.22 12.43 15.30
N ASP A 231 -22.13 13.71 14.94
CA ASP A 231 -23.22 14.40 14.25
C ASP A 231 -23.29 14.02 12.76
N GLN A 232 -24.17 14.71 12.04
CA GLN A 232 -24.40 14.48 10.61
C GLN A 232 -23.38 15.19 9.70
N VAL A 233 -22.42 15.93 10.27
CA VAL A 233 -21.37 16.58 9.49
C VAL A 233 -20.28 15.57 9.20
N ARG A 234 -20.09 15.28 7.91
CA ARG A 234 -19.09 14.34 7.42
C ARG A 234 -17.69 14.81 7.81
N GLY A 235 -16.78 13.85 8.01
CA GLY A 235 -15.39 14.14 8.30
C GLY A 235 -14.57 12.91 8.67
N LEU A 236 -15.18 11.92 9.33
CA LEU A 236 -14.49 10.67 9.68
C LEU A 236 -14.11 9.88 8.42
N GLN A 237 -12.84 9.55 8.29
CA GLN A 237 -12.30 8.68 7.25
C GLN A 237 -11.45 7.57 7.88
N ILE A 238 -11.48 6.38 7.28
CA ILE A 238 -10.70 5.21 7.70
C ILE A 238 -9.83 4.70 6.54
N VAL A 239 -8.70 4.07 6.85
CA VAL A 239 -7.87 3.38 5.85
C VAL A 239 -8.33 1.93 5.72
N LYS A 240 -8.78 1.54 4.54
CA LYS A 240 -9.10 0.15 4.20
C LYS A 240 -8.48 -0.21 2.85
N ASP A 241 -7.82 -1.37 2.80
CA ASP A 241 -7.12 -1.86 1.60
C ASP A 241 -6.15 -0.84 0.98
N GLY A 242 -5.49 -0.05 1.84
CA GLY A 242 -4.52 0.99 1.46
C GLY A 242 -5.13 2.29 0.95
N LYS A 243 -6.45 2.48 1.07
CA LYS A 243 -7.17 3.69 0.62
C LYS A 243 -7.94 4.33 1.76
N TRP A 244 -8.01 5.67 1.75
CA TRP A 244 -8.94 6.41 2.60
C TRP A 244 -10.37 6.21 2.10
N ILE A 245 -11.30 5.96 3.02
CA ILE A 245 -12.73 5.79 2.76
C ILE A 245 -13.51 6.65 3.76
N ALA A 246 -14.51 7.39 3.27
CA ALA A 246 -15.33 8.25 4.11
C ALA A 246 -16.44 7.43 4.78
N VAL A 247 -16.58 7.58 6.09
CA VAL A 247 -17.63 6.92 6.86
C VAL A 247 -18.90 7.77 6.80
N LYS A 248 -19.98 7.20 6.28
CA LYS A 248 -21.29 7.85 6.28
C LYS A 248 -21.84 7.97 7.70
N PRO A 249 -22.21 9.18 8.18
CA PRO A 249 -22.85 9.34 9.47
C PRO A 249 -24.21 8.62 9.51
N ASN A 250 -24.52 8.04 10.67
CA ASN A 250 -25.81 7.42 10.96
C ASN A 250 -26.31 8.01 12.29
N PRO A 251 -27.46 8.72 12.31
CA PRO A 251 -27.95 9.40 13.51
C PRO A 251 -28.34 8.44 14.64
N ASP A 252 -28.71 7.20 14.31
CA ASP A 252 -29.22 6.22 15.27
C ASP A 252 -28.15 5.21 15.71
N ALA A 253 -26.87 5.48 15.38
CA ALA A 253 -25.78 4.55 15.61
C ALA A 253 -24.62 5.14 16.41
N LEU A 254 -23.95 4.24 17.13
CA LEU A 254 -22.61 4.47 17.68
C LEU A 254 -21.59 3.75 16.79
N VAL A 255 -20.48 4.41 16.49
CA VAL A 255 -19.35 3.80 15.79
C VAL A 255 -18.43 3.15 16.82
N ILE A 256 -18.16 1.86 16.64
CA ILE A 256 -17.21 1.09 17.43
C ILE A 256 -15.90 1.00 16.68
N ILE A 257 -14.81 1.28 17.38
CA ILE A 257 -13.44 1.27 16.86
C ILE A 257 -12.62 0.31 17.71
N ILE A 258 -11.97 -0.66 17.08
CA ILE A 258 -10.98 -1.52 17.71
C ILE A 258 -9.66 -0.75 17.80
N GLY A 259 -9.09 -0.69 19.01
CA GLY A 259 -7.81 -0.04 19.24
C GLY A 259 -6.64 -1.01 19.27
N ASP A 260 -5.44 -0.43 19.32
CA ASP A 260 -4.16 -1.14 19.24
C ASP A 260 -3.99 -2.20 20.31
N LEU A 261 -4.43 -1.93 21.54
CA LEU A 261 -4.25 -2.89 22.62
C LEU A 261 -5.10 -4.13 22.40
N PHE A 262 -6.29 -3.97 21.80
CA PHE A 262 -7.15 -5.12 21.50
C PHE A 262 -6.58 -5.91 20.34
N GLN A 263 -6.02 -5.24 19.33
CA GLN A 263 -5.26 -5.92 18.29
C GLN A 263 -4.08 -6.71 18.87
N ALA A 264 -3.31 -6.13 19.79
CA ALA A 264 -2.19 -6.81 20.42
C ALA A 264 -2.63 -8.01 21.25
N TRP A 265 -3.62 -7.81 22.14
CA TRP A 265 -4.18 -8.83 23.01
C TRP A 265 -4.78 -10.00 22.21
N SER A 266 -5.52 -9.71 21.14
CA SER A 266 -6.12 -10.72 20.24
C SER A 266 -5.14 -11.32 19.22
N ASN A 267 -3.83 -11.04 19.35
CA ASN A 267 -2.79 -11.50 18.42
C ASN A 267 -3.02 -11.13 16.95
N GLY A 268 -3.61 -9.96 16.70
CA GLY A 268 -3.94 -9.47 15.36
C GLY A 268 -5.15 -10.12 14.73
N VAL A 269 -6.02 -10.79 15.50
CA VAL A 269 -7.32 -11.25 14.99
C VAL A 269 -8.26 -10.07 14.78
N TYR A 270 -8.40 -9.19 15.78
CA TYR A 270 -9.13 -7.94 15.61
C TYR A 270 -8.20 -6.83 15.12
N LYS A 271 -8.68 -5.99 14.20
CA LYS A 271 -7.84 -5.02 13.50
C LYS A 271 -8.05 -3.60 14.03
N SER A 272 -6.97 -2.95 14.45
CA SER A 272 -6.90 -1.51 14.69
C SER A 272 -6.56 -0.82 13.37
N LEU A 273 -7.43 0.07 12.91
CA LEU A 273 -7.24 0.78 11.65
C LEU A 273 -6.89 2.25 11.85
N GLU A 274 -6.03 2.74 10.95
CA GLU A 274 -5.72 4.16 10.88
C GLU A 274 -6.95 4.93 10.40
N HIS A 275 -7.23 6.03 11.07
CA HIS A 275 -8.37 6.89 10.79
C HIS A 275 -8.01 8.36 11.01
N ARG A 276 -8.76 9.26 10.37
CA ARG A 276 -8.59 10.72 10.46
C ARG A 276 -9.94 11.43 10.46
N VAL A 277 -9.93 12.71 10.80
CA VAL A 277 -11.10 13.58 10.65
C VAL A 277 -10.75 14.74 9.74
N MET A 278 -11.44 14.84 8.60
CA MET A 278 -11.34 15.97 7.68
C MET A 278 -12.08 17.19 8.23
N THR A 279 -11.57 18.37 7.89
CA THR A 279 -12.24 19.64 8.18
C THR A 279 -13.34 19.93 7.17
N ASN A 280 -14.22 20.88 7.50
CA ASN A 280 -15.27 21.35 6.61
C ASN A 280 -15.20 22.89 6.50
N PRO A 281 -15.31 23.47 5.29
CA PRO A 281 -15.17 24.91 5.12
C PRO A 281 -16.35 25.75 5.62
N LYS A 282 -17.52 25.13 5.85
CA LYS A 282 -18.76 25.85 6.14
C LYS A 282 -19.41 25.44 7.45
N LEU A 283 -19.35 24.15 7.77
CA LEU A 283 -20.07 23.57 8.91
C LEU A 283 -19.09 23.22 10.02
N GLU A 284 -19.47 23.52 11.26
CA GLU A 284 -18.78 22.95 12.41
C GLU A 284 -19.23 21.50 12.62
N ARG A 285 -18.30 20.65 13.06
CA ARG A 285 -18.55 19.25 13.38
C ARG A 285 -18.29 19.01 14.86
N PHE A 286 -19.07 18.13 15.46
CA PHE A 286 -18.88 17.68 16.82
C PHE A 286 -18.93 16.16 16.94
N SER A 287 -18.15 15.62 17.87
CA SER A 287 -18.24 14.22 18.25
C SER A 287 -18.00 14.01 19.74
N MET A 288 -18.34 12.82 20.22
CA MET A 288 -18.11 12.38 21.59
C MET A 288 -17.60 10.95 21.55
N ALA A 289 -16.39 10.72 22.05
CA ALA A 289 -15.73 9.42 22.04
C ALA A 289 -15.50 8.94 23.47
N TYR A 290 -15.99 7.74 23.81
CA TYR A 290 -15.65 7.04 25.04
C TYR A 290 -14.49 6.07 24.77
N PHE A 291 -13.40 6.17 25.53
CA PHE A 291 -12.23 5.32 25.39
C PHE A 291 -12.17 4.30 26.52
N PHE A 292 -12.31 3.02 26.17
CA PHE A 292 -12.19 1.89 27.09
C PHE A 292 -10.72 1.44 27.18
N CYS A 293 -10.04 1.86 28.25
CA CYS A 293 -8.60 1.69 28.41
C CYS A 293 -8.26 0.88 29.65
N PRO A 294 -7.17 0.10 29.64
CA PRO A 294 -6.63 -0.51 30.86
C PRO A 294 -5.86 0.48 31.73
N SER A 295 -5.55 0.08 32.95
CA SER A 295 -4.56 0.74 33.81
C SER A 295 -3.15 0.65 33.21
N ASP A 296 -2.24 1.55 33.61
CA ASP A 296 -0.87 1.63 33.05
C ASP A 296 -0.03 0.39 33.29
N ASP A 297 -0.25 -0.27 34.41
CA ASP A 297 0.46 -1.47 34.85
C ASP A 297 -0.07 -2.75 34.20
N THR A 298 -1.23 -2.70 33.55
CA THR A 298 -1.81 -3.85 32.85
C THR A 298 -0.85 -4.37 31.79
N LEU A 299 -0.48 -5.64 31.95
CA LEU A 299 0.33 -6.38 31.00
C LEU A 299 -0.53 -6.79 29.79
N ILE A 300 -0.09 -6.41 28.60
CA ILE A 300 -0.65 -6.85 27.34
C ILE A 300 0.16 -8.05 26.87
N GLU A 301 -0.49 -9.20 26.90
CA GLU A 301 0.05 -10.46 26.39
C GLU A 301 -0.94 -11.08 25.41
N SER A 302 -0.41 -11.81 24.44
CA SER A 302 -1.26 -12.51 23.48
C SER A 302 -2.00 -13.64 24.15
N CYS A 303 -3.28 -13.76 23.83
CA CYS A 303 -4.11 -14.87 24.27
C CYS A 303 -3.79 -16.21 23.56
N THR A 304 -2.77 -16.28 22.69
CA THR A 304 -2.40 -17.46 21.89
C THR A 304 -0.90 -17.79 21.98
N GLU A 305 -0.53 -19.07 21.89
CA GLU A 305 0.85 -19.55 22.12
C GLU A 305 1.88 -19.08 21.05
N ALA A 306 1.43 -18.69 19.85
CA ALA A 306 2.27 -18.11 18.80
C ALA A 306 2.11 -16.59 18.70
N SER A 307 2.57 -15.86 19.72
CA SER A 307 2.39 -14.41 19.80
C SER A 307 3.15 -13.66 18.70
N LYS A 308 2.49 -12.72 18.02
CA LYS A 308 3.11 -11.77 17.07
C LYS A 308 3.80 -10.62 17.80
N TYR A 309 3.30 -10.27 18.98
CA TYR A 309 3.77 -9.14 19.79
C TYR A 309 4.52 -9.66 21.02
N ARG A 310 5.58 -8.97 21.44
CA ARG A 310 6.18 -9.20 22.76
C ARG A 310 5.21 -8.74 23.84
N ASN A 311 5.41 -9.19 25.07
CA ASN A 311 4.66 -8.66 26.20
C ASN A 311 5.13 -7.22 26.51
N PHE A 312 4.19 -6.34 26.84
CA PHE A 312 4.44 -4.95 27.24
C PHE A 312 3.33 -4.44 28.14
N SER A 313 3.61 -3.47 29.01
CA SER A 313 2.55 -2.81 29.78
C SER A 313 1.91 -1.68 28.98
N PHE A 314 0.67 -1.31 29.32
CA PHE A 314 0.04 -0.15 28.71
C PHE A 314 0.84 1.14 28.91
N GLY A 315 1.42 1.33 30.10
CA GLY A 315 2.28 2.46 30.43
C GLY A 315 3.52 2.53 29.54
N GLU A 316 4.15 1.39 29.25
CA GLU A 316 5.25 1.29 28.28
C GLU A 316 4.78 1.72 26.88
N TYR A 317 3.63 1.22 26.42
CA TYR A 317 3.06 1.61 25.13
C TYR A 317 2.80 3.11 25.05
N ARG A 318 2.16 3.69 26.07
CA ARG A 318 1.90 5.14 26.12
C ARG A 318 3.18 5.96 26.14
N GLN A 319 4.23 5.50 26.82
CA GLN A 319 5.52 6.20 26.84
C GLN A 319 6.18 6.18 25.46
N GLU A 320 6.22 5.03 24.78
CA GLU A 320 6.76 4.92 23.42
C GLU A 320 5.99 5.80 22.43
N VAL A 321 4.66 5.87 22.55
CA VAL A 321 3.84 6.77 21.71
C VAL A 321 4.17 8.25 22.00
N ARG A 322 4.34 8.64 23.27
CA ARG A 322 4.76 10.01 23.62
C ARG A 322 6.12 10.34 23.03
N ASP A 323 7.07 9.42 23.16
CA ASP A 323 8.42 9.55 22.60
C ASP A 323 8.37 9.69 21.07
N ASP A 324 7.54 8.90 20.38
CA ASP A 324 7.38 8.96 18.92
C ASP A 324 6.78 10.27 18.47
N VAL A 325 5.69 10.71 19.09
CA VAL A 325 5.06 11.99 18.76
C VAL A 325 6.02 13.15 19.02
N GLN A 326 6.81 13.10 20.09
CA GLN A 326 7.80 14.14 20.39
C GLN A 326 8.98 14.15 19.41
N LYS A 327 9.48 12.97 18.99
CA LYS A 327 10.69 12.85 18.14
C LYS A 327 10.38 12.94 16.65
N LEU A 328 9.27 12.33 16.22
CA LEU A 328 8.91 12.12 14.82
C LEU A 328 7.69 12.94 14.40
N GLY A 329 6.88 13.39 15.36
CA GLY A 329 5.64 14.11 15.08
C GLY A 329 4.42 13.22 14.86
N TYR A 330 4.60 11.91 14.81
CA TYR A 330 3.53 10.93 14.61
C TYR A 330 3.82 9.67 15.42
N LYS A 331 2.79 8.86 15.63
CA LYS A 331 2.84 7.60 16.36
C LYS A 331 3.32 6.47 15.44
N ILE A 332 4.32 5.69 15.86
CA ILE A 332 4.64 4.41 15.18
C ILE A 332 3.67 3.31 15.64
N GLY A 333 3.44 3.19 16.95
CA GLY A 333 2.47 2.27 17.54
C GLY A 333 2.93 0.81 17.62
N LEU A 334 2.02 -0.14 17.39
CA LEU A 334 2.24 -1.59 17.53
C LEU A 334 3.43 -2.19 16.79
N PRO A 335 3.89 -1.71 15.61
CA PRO A 335 5.04 -2.28 14.91
C PRO A 335 6.31 -2.38 15.78
N LYS A 336 6.52 -1.48 16.74
CA LYS A 336 7.64 -1.52 17.71
C LYS A 336 7.59 -2.69 18.69
N PHE A 337 6.42 -3.29 18.85
CA PHE A 337 6.16 -4.36 19.79
C PHE A 337 6.10 -5.73 19.11
N LEU A 338 6.37 -5.83 17.80
CA LEU A 338 6.54 -7.12 17.12
C LEU A 338 7.78 -7.85 17.63
N ILE A 339 7.69 -9.18 17.82
CA ILE A 339 8.81 -10.00 18.31
C ILE A 339 10.05 -9.91 17.39
N LEU A 340 9.83 -9.72 16.09
CA LEU A 340 10.89 -9.63 15.08
C LEU A 340 11.47 -8.23 14.90
N PHE A 341 11.01 -7.21 15.65
CA PHE A 341 11.50 -5.84 15.52
C PHE A 341 12.86 -5.65 16.25
N PRO A 342 13.97 -5.36 15.55
CA PRO A 342 15.27 -5.24 16.21
C PRO A 342 15.38 -3.96 17.04
N ARG A 343 15.62 -4.09 18.35
CA ARG A 343 15.81 -2.94 19.26
C ARG A 343 17.10 -2.17 18.94
N GLN A 344 17.00 -0.84 18.90
CA GLN A 344 18.16 0.05 19.04
C GLN A 344 18.71 -0.07 20.47
N GLY A 345 19.59 -1.04 20.73
CA GLY A 345 20.23 -1.22 22.05
C GLY A 345 20.89 -2.58 22.27
N GLU A 346 20.46 -3.63 21.58
CA GLU A 346 20.95 -5.00 21.83
C GLU A 346 22.17 -5.41 20.99
N ARG A 347 22.76 -4.48 20.22
CA ARG A 347 23.98 -4.72 19.42
C ARG A 347 25.22 -5.09 20.25
N ARG A 348 25.19 -5.02 21.58
CA ARG A 348 26.40 -5.12 22.43
C ARG A 348 26.55 -6.38 23.30
N LYS A 349 25.59 -7.32 23.36
CA LYS A 349 25.71 -8.49 24.26
C LYS A 349 25.75 -9.88 23.62
N ARG A 350 25.50 -10.04 22.32
CA ARG A 350 25.60 -11.35 21.64
C ARG A 350 26.93 -11.58 20.89
N LYS A 351 28.06 -11.20 21.50
CA LYS A 351 29.40 -11.56 20.97
C LYS A 351 30.13 -12.62 21.78
N HIS A 352 29.67 -13.03 22.97
CA HIS A 352 30.40 -13.95 23.85
C HIS A 352 29.47 -15.00 24.46
N MET A 353 28.97 -15.95 23.65
CA MET A 353 28.55 -17.26 24.15
C MET A 353 28.28 -18.18 22.97
N LEU A 354 29.32 -18.89 22.52
CA LEU A 354 29.32 -20.31 22.16
C LEU A 354 30.73 -20.63 21.65
N VAL A 355 31.62 -20.95 22.59
CA VAL A 355 32.88 -21.66 22.32
C VAL A 355 32.88 -22.86 23.26
N MET A 356 33.00 -24.06 22.69
CA MET A 356 33.57 -25.32 23.22
C MET A 356 32.81 -26.56 22.66
N PRO A 357 33.45 -27.73 22.49
CA PRO A 357 34.68 -27.98 21.74
C PRO A 357 34.52 -29.14 20.73
N ILE A 358 35.25 -29.09 19.60
CA ILE A 358 35.32 -30.18 18.63
C ILE A 358 36.38 -31.19 19.09
N LEU A 359 35.94 -32.41 19.38
CA LEU A 359 36.78 -33.60 19.57
C LEU A 359 37.47 -33.98 18.25
N ARG A 360 38.79 -34.09 18.32
CA ARG A 360 39.67 -34.56 17.24
C ARG A 360 39.46 -36.06 17.00
N LEU A 361 39.12 -36.44 15.78
CA LEU A 361 39.48 -37.74 15.21
C LEU A 361 40.03 -37.53 13.80
N SER A 362 41.28 -37.94 13.62
CA SER A 362 42.06 -38.00 12.38
C SER A 362 41.48 -38.99 11.37
N PRO A 363 41.80 -38.82 10.07
CA PRO A 363 42.11 -39.99 9.27
C PRO A 363 43.42 -39.85 8.48
N SER A 364 44.15 -40.95 8.53
CA SER A 364 45.33 -41.34 7.78
C SER A 364 45.08 -41.47 6.28
N VAL A 365 46.05 -41.01 5.49
CA VAL A 365 46.22 -41.26 4.05
C VAL A 365 46.71 -42.70 3.83
N PRO A 366 46.34 -43.33 2.71
CA PRO A 366 47.37 -43.94 1.87
C PRO A 366 47.29 -43.52 0.38
N GLN A 367 48.49 -43.37 -0.20
CA GLN A 367 48.77 -43.23 -1.63
C GLN A 367 48.57 -44.56 -2.41
N ILE A 368 48.68 -44.45 -3.75
CA ILE A 368 49.14 -45.42 -4.79
C ILE A 368 48.08 -45.53 -5.92
N VAL A 369 48.33 -45.50 -7.24
CA VAL A 369 49.49 -45.34 -8.14
C VAL A 369 48.92 -45.06 -9.55
N ALA A 370 49.68 -44.38 -10.40
CA ALA A 370 49.39 -44.18 -11.83
C ALA A 370 49.91 -45.34 -12.71
N CYS A 371 49.20 -45.66 -13.80
CA CYS A 371 49.69 -46.37 -14.99
C CYS A 371 48.85 -45.89 -16.20
N THR A 372 49.35 -44.97 -17.02
CA THR A 372 50.07 -45.16 -18.30
C THR A 372 49.23 -45.61 -19.50
N GLN A 373 49.02 -44.63 -20.39
CA GLN A 373 49.14 -44.66 -21.87
C GLN A 373 48.58 -45.86 -22.65
N ASN A 374 47.66 -45.55 -23.57
CA ASN A 374 47.90 -45.79 -24.99
C ASN A 374 46.90 -45.00 -25.85
N ASP A 375 47.42 -44.10 -26.68
CA ASP A 375 46.77 -43.66 -27.90
C ASP A 375 47.85 -43.46 -28.97
N GLN A 376 47.68 -44.12 -30.11
CA GLN A 376 48.49 -43.89 -31.29
C GLN A 376 47.60 -43.83 -32.54
N THR A 377 47.87 -42.77 -33.31
CA THR A 377 47.76 -42.61 -34.77
C THR A 377 46.45 -42.08 -35.35
N GLY A 378 46.59 -41.00 -36.12
CA GLY A 378 45.56 -40.53 -37.05
C GLY A 378 45.64 -39.05 -37.42
N SER A 379 46.60 -38.68 -38.27
CA SER A 379 46.86 -37.30 -38.72
C SER A 379 45.98 -36.81 -39.89
N LYS A 380 45.80 -35.48 -39.95
CA LYS A 380 45.65 -34.56 -41.13
C LYS A 380 44.31 -33.80 -41.31
N SER A 381 44.51 -32.47 -41.36
CA SER A 381 43.71 -31.37 -41.93
C SER A 381 43.73 -31.40 -43.48
N VAL A 382 42.93 -30.71 -44.33
CA VAL A 382 42.37 -29.33 -44.40
C VAL A 382 41.26 -29.28 -45.52
N SER A 383 40.36 -28.27 -45.47
CA SER A 383 39.46 -27.71 -46.54
C SER A 383 38.22 -28.53 -46.95
N GLY A 384 37.03 -28.01 -47.32
CA GLY A 384 36.45 -26.68 -47.50
C GLY A 384 35.19 -26.81 -48.43
N ARG A 385 34.14 -25.99 -48.19
CA ARG A 385 32.91 -25.73 -49.00
C ARG A 385 31.67 -26.67 -48.96
N ALA A 386 30.62 -26.16 -48.28
CA ALA A 386 29.23 -25.88 -48.67
C ALA A 386 28.37 -26.89 -49.49
N LYS A 387 27.15 -27.17 -48.98
CA LYS A 387 25.85 -27.14 -49.69
C LYS A 387 24.66 -27.33 -48.72
N GLY A 388 23.61 -26.51 -48.87
CA GLY A 388 22.41 -26.48 -48.03
C GLY A 388 21.25 -27.38 -48.51
N SER A 389 20.17 -27.40 -47.72
CA SER A 389 18.86 -27.96 -48.06
C SER A 389 17.75 -27.30 -47.18
N PRO A 390 16.46 -27.33 -47.58
CA PRO A 390 15.61 -26.15 -47.64
C PRO A 390 14.41 -26.19 -46.67
N GLN A 391 14.35 -25.31 -45.66
CA GLN A 391 13.10 -24.95 -44.94
C GLN A 391 13.13 -23.51 -44.37
N LEU A 392 13.77 -22.58 -45.08
CA LEU A 392 13.70 -21.16 -44.76
C LEU A 392 12.70 -20.47 -45.70
N ASN A 393 11.40 -20.64 -45.43
CA ASN A 393 10.34 -19.79 -45.99
C ASN A 393 9.09 -19.83 -45.09
N ARG A 394 9.16 -19.16 -43.93
CA ARG A 394 7.98 -18.66 -43.20
C ARG A 394 8.29 -17.47 -42.28
N TRP A 395 9.56 -17.29 -41.91
CA TRP A 395 10.04 -16.25 -40.97
C TRP A 395 10.63 -14.99 -41.64
N SER A 396 10.49 -14.87 -42.96
CA SER A 396 10.95 -13.73 -43.76
C SER A 396 9.84 -12.72 -44.10
N ARG A 397 8.56 -13.06 -43.88
CA ARG A 397 7.42 -12.16 -44.17
C ARG A 397 6.94 -11.31 -42.98
N ALA A 398 7.20 -11.73 -41.74
CA ALA A 398 6.81 -10.96 -40.54
C ALA A 398 7.73 -9.77 -40.22
N ARG A 399 8.90 -9.66 -40.87
CA ARG A 399 9.85 -8.53 -40.69
C ARG A 399 9.65 -7.36 -41.65
N ALA A 400 8.84 -7.52 -42.70
CA ALA A 400 8.65 -6.49 -43.74
C ALA A 400 7.51 -5.49 -43.45
N VAL A 401 6.68 -5.72 -42.42
CA VAL A 401 5.52 -4.86 -42.11
C VAL A 401 5.86 -3.76 -41.08
N ARG A 402 7.05 -3.80 -40.43
CA ARG A 402 7.53 -2.73 -39.54
C ARG A 402 8.38 -1.65 -40.21
N SER A 403 8.62 -1.74 -41.52
CA SER A 403 9.50 -0.80 -42.26
C SER A 403 8.80 0.10 -43.29
N GLY A 404 7.46 0.21 -43.27
CA GLY A 404 6.76 1.30 -43.96
C GLY A 404 6.92 1.38 -45.49
N GLN A 405 7.08 0.25 -46.20
CA GLN A 405 7.09 0.25 -47.67
C GLN A 405 5.68 -0.04 -48.23
N LYS A 406 5.13 0.90 -49.00
CA LYS A 406 3.92 0.72 -49.81
C LYS A 406 4.18 -0.32 -50.91
N LEU A 407 3.30 -1.32 -51.02
CA LEU A 407 3.17 -2.13 -52.23
C LEU A 407 1.73 -2.02 -52.74
N ASP A 408 1.65 -1.68 -54.03
CA ASP A 408 0.44 -1.33 -54.76
C ASP A 408 -0.43 -2.55 -55.13
N ARG A 409 -1.73 -2.30 -55.34
CA ARG A 409 -2.78 -3.24 -55.74
C ARG A 409 -2.46 -3.99 -57.05
N SER A 410 -2.82 -5.27 -57.14
CA SER A 410 -3.64 -5.76 -58.26
C SER A 410 -4.33 -7.11 -58.00
N SER A 411 -5.60 -7.10 -58.39
CA SER A 411 -6.63 -8.12 -58.57
C SER A 411 -6.20 -9.50 -59.09
N LEU A 412 -6.84 -10.56 -58.56
CA LEU A 412 -7.49 -11.62 -59.36
C LEU A 412 -8.51 -12.40 -58.52
N ARG A 413 -9.61 -12.75 -59.20
CA ARG A 413 -10.90 -13.23 -58.71
C ARG A 413 -10.93 -14.77 -58.71
N THR A 414 -12.06 -15.31 -58.23
CA THR A 414 -12.74 -16.59 -58.54
C THR A 414 -12.52 -17.86 -57.69
N GLN A 415 -13.53 -18.07 -56.82
CA GLN A 415 -14.44 -19.23 -56.65
C GLN A 415 -14.03 -20.56 -55.96
N PRO A 416 -14.96 -21.17 -55.18
CA PRO A 416 -14.79 -22.42 -54.42
C PRO A 416 -15.28 -23.66 -55.20
N PRO A 417 -14.92 -24.90 -54.79
CA PRO A 417 -15.98 -25.84 -54.35
C PRO A 417 -15.57 -26.93 -53.32
N GLU A 418 -16.45 -27.13 -52.32
CA GLU A 418 -17.20 -28.36 -51.93
C GLU A 418 -16.53 -29.76 -51.64
N PRO A 419 -17.22 -30.65 -50.89
CA PRO A 419 -16.67 -31.57 -49.88
C PRO A 419 -16.72 -33.08 -50.26
N ASN A 420 -16.06 -33.97 -49.49
CA ASN A 420 -16.56 -35.32 -49.11
C ASN A 420 -15.58 -36.18 -48.24
N ALA A 421 -16.09 -36.60 -47.06
CA ALA A 421 -16.03 -37.92 -46.40
C ALA A 421 -14.69 -38.57 -45.90
N PRO A 422 -14.72 -39.55 -44.96
CA PRO A 422 -15.49 -39.63 -43.71
C PRO A 422 -14.63 -40.02 -42.47
N LEU A 423 -15.25 -39.84 -41.29
CA LEU A 423 -14.77 -40.23 -39.96
C LEU A 423 -14.64 -41.76 -39.78
N ARG A 424 -13.61 -42.21 -39.04
CA ARG A 424 -13.61 -43.48 -38.30
C ARG A 424 -13.51 -43.20 -36.80
N GLN A 425 -14.59 -43.50 -36.09
CA GLN A 425 -14.68 -43.55 -34.63
C GLN A 425 -13.85 -44.71 -34.07
N PHE A 426 -13.19 -44.47 -32.94
CA PHE A 426 -13.05 -45.47 -31.88
C PHE A 426 -13.54 -44.83 -30.59
N ALA A 427 -14.63 -45.37 -30.05
CA ALA A 427 -15.23 -44.98 -28.79
C ALA A 427 -14.60 -45.76 -27.62
N LEU A 428 -14.55 -45.14 -26.45
CA LEU A 428 -14.49 -45.81 -25.15
C LEU A 428 -15.73 -45.38 -24.34
N PRO A 429 -16.30 -46.26 -23.48
CA PRO A 429 -17.59 -46.02 -22.84
C PRO A 429 -17.46 -45.13 -21.59
N VAL A 430 -18.46 -44.26 -21.39
CA VAL A 430 -18.67 -43.46 -20.16
C VAL A 430 -20.01 -43.88 -19.57
N ASP A 431 -20.06 -44.05 -18.24
CA ASP A 431 -21.26 -44.36 -17.47
C ASP A 431 -22.35 -43.28 -17.62
N PRO A 432 -23.64 -43.64 -17.68
CA PRO A 432 -24.72 -42.69 -17.87
C PRO A 432 -25.36 -42.34 -16.53
N ASP A 433 -24.99 -41.22 -15.94
CA ASP A 433 -25.85 -40.45 -15.04
C ASP A 433 -25.28 -39.04 -14.94
N ASP A 434 -25.71 -38.18 -15.88
CA ASP A 434 -26.02 -36.76 -15.64
C ASP A 434 -26.41 -36.12 -16.97
N ALA A 435 -27.71 -36.16 -17.24
CA ALA A 435 -28.32 -35.41 -18.32
C ALA A 435 -28.43 -33.93 -17.91
N VAL A 436 -27.66 -33.05 -18.55
CA VAL A 436 -28.00 -31.62 -18.63
C VAL A 436 -27.66 -31.06 -20.02
N ASN A 437 -28.73 -30.72 -20.75
CA ASN A 437 -28.86 -29.83 -21.89
C ASN A 437 -27.60 -29.37 -22.65
N LEU A 438 -27.52 -29.84 -23.90
CA LEU A 438 -26.78 -29.21 -24.99
C LEU A 438 -27.53 -27.96 -25.46
N ASP A 439 -27.04 -26.78 -25.07
CA ASP A 439 -27.35 -25.54 -25.77
C ASP A 439 -26.11 -24.99 -26.48
N VAL A 440 -26.36 -24.52 -27.70
CA VAL A 440 -25.42 -24.08 -28.71
C VAL A 440 -24.72 -22.79 -28.28
N ALA A 441 -23.45 -22.87 -27.88
CA ALA A 441 -22.54 -21.73 -27.86
C ALA A 441 -21.09 -22.20 -28.02
N ASP A 442 -20.51 -22.03 -29.21
CA ASP A 442 -19.06 -22.07 -29.40
C ASP A 442 -18.46 -20.80 -28.78
N VAL A 443 -18.39 -20.78 -27.44
CA VAL A 443 -17.71 -19.74 -26.67
C VAL A 443 -16.23 -20.05 -26.76
N MET A 444 -15.43 -19.16 -27.34
CA MET A 444 -13.98 -19.27 -27.38
C MET A 444 -13.44 -19.53 -25.97
N ALA A 445 -13.09 -20.79 -25.68
CA ALA A 445 -12.67 -21.21 -24.35
C ALA A 445 -11.42 -20.42 -23.94
N VAL A 446 -11.53 -19.69 -22.83
CA VAL A 446 -10.43 -18.91 -22.25
C VAL A 446 -9.30 -19.87 -21.89
N LYS A 447 -8.10 -19.60 -22.41
CA LYS A 447 -6.92 -20.42 -22.12
C LYS A 447 -6.27 -19.97 -20.82
N SER A 448 -6.05 -20.89 -19.89
CA SER A 448 -5.45 -20.60 -18.59
C SER A 448 -3.92 -20.78 -18.60
N ILE A 449 -3.21 -19.91 -17.89
CA ILE A 449 -1.78 -20.01 -17.60
C ILE A 449 -1.61 -19.98 -16.07
N TYR A 450 -1.07 -21.05 -15.53
CA TYR A 450 -0.78 -21.20 -14.11
C TYR A 450 0.66 -20.80 -13.85
N ILE A 451 0.86 -19.93 -12.87
CA ILE A 451 2.15 -19.36 -12.52
C ILE A 451 2.49 -19.83 -11.12
N VAL A 452 3.50 -20.69 -10.97
CA VAL A 452 3.81 -21.39 -9.72
C VAL A 452 5.19 -21.02 -9.21
N SER A 453 5.31 -20.64 -7.93
CA SER A 453 6.61 -20.34 -7.32
C SER A 453 6.66 -20.73 -5.85
N ASP A 454 7.83 -21.18 -5.42
CA ASP A 454 8.20 -21.38 -4.01
C ASP A 454 8.50 -20.07 -3.26
N GLY A 455 8.51 -18.95 -3.97
CA GLY A 455 8.60 -17.59 -3.44
C GLY A 455 7.34 -16.78 -3.75
N THR A 456 7.52 -15.57 -4.29
CA THR A 456 6.42 -14.64 -4.57
C THR A 456 5.76 -14.83 -5.93
N GLY A 457 6.40 -15.52 -6.88
CA GLY A 457 5.91 -15.71 -8.25
C GLY A 457 5.98 -14.49 -9.19
N TRP A 458 6.29 -13.29 -8.69
CA TRP A 458 6.46 -12.07 -9.50
C TRP A 458 7.44 -12.20 -10.68
N THR A 459 8.52 -12.97 -10.55
CA THR A 459 9.47 -13.17 -11.66
C THR A 459 8.82 -13.91 -12.82
N ALA A 460 8.09 -14.98 -12.52
CA ALA A 460 7.39 -15.77 -13.51
C ALA A 460 6.25 -14.97 -14.15
N GLU A 461 5.50 -14.21 -13.34
CA GLU A 461 4.45 -13.30 -13.81
C GLU A 461 5.00 -12.25 -14.79
N HIS A 462 6.11 -11.57 -14.46
CA HIS A 462 6.74 -10.62 -15.38
C HIS A 462 7.19 -11.28 -16.69
N CYS A 463 7.73 -12.49 -16.64
CA CYS A 463 8.13 -13.23 -17.83
C CYS A 463 6.93 -13.61 -18.70
N VAL A 464 5.82 -14.07 -18.09
CA VAL A 464 4.57 -14.38 -18.79
C VAL A 464 3.98 -13.11 -19.42
N SER A 465 3.90 -12.02 -18.67
CA SER A 465 3.42 -10.72 -19.16
C SER A 465 4.23 -10.22 -20.36
N ALA A 466 5.56 -10.27 -20.28
CA ALA A 466 6.45 -9.91 -21.39
C ALA A 466 6.27 -10.82 -22.61
N ALA A 467 6.02 -12.12 -22.41
CA ALA A 467 5.76 -13.06 -23.50
C ALA A 467 4.38 -12.81 -24.15
N LEU A 468 3.36 -12.46 -23.36
CA LEU A 468 2.01 -12.16 -23.84
C LEU A 468 1.98 -10.93 -24.76
N GLY A 469 2.87 -9.96 -24.56
CA GLY A 469 3.02 -8.81 -25.48
C GLY A 469 3.40 -9.20 -26.93
N GLN A 470 3.88 -10.42 -27.17
CA GLN A 470 4.07 -10.92 -28.55
C GLN A 470 2.76 -11.27 -29.25
N PHE A 471 1.64 -11.32 -28.52
CA PHE A 471 0.32 -11.74 -28.98
C PHE A 471 -0.74 -10.63 -28.89
N ASP A 472 -0.33 -9.37 -28.68
CA ASP A 472 -1.25 -8.22 -28.56
C ASP A 472 -2.26 -8.15 -29.72
N TYR A 473 -1.83 -8.49 -30.94
CA TYR A 473 -2.69 -8.51 -32.12
C TYR A 473 -3.86 -9.53 -32.02
N CYS A 474 -3.72 -10.63 -31.25
CA CYS A 474 -4.82 -11.58 -31.02
C CYS A 474 -5.61 -11.26 -29.74
N LEU A 475 -4.97 -10.62 -28.76
CA LEU A 475 -5.57 -10.29 -27.47
C LEU A 475 -6.55 -9.11 -27.57
N VAL A 476 -6.23 -8.10 -28.39
CA VAL A 476 -7.07 -6.90 -28.56
C VAL A 476 -8.40 -7.23 -29.26
N ASP A 477 -8.38 -8.12 -30.26
CA ASP A 477 -9.58 -8.55 -31.00
C ASP A 477 -10.34 -9.71 -30.30
N ARG A 478 -9.94 -10.07 -29.07
CA ARG A 478 -10.46 -11.21 -28.28
C ARG A 478 -10.47 -12.58 -28.99
N GLY A 479 -9.63 -12.77 -30.02
CA GLY A 479 -9.51 -14.06 -30.72
C GLY A 479 -8.80 -15.15 -29.92
N CYS A 480 -8.07 -14.77 -28.87
CA CYS A 480 -7.29 -15.68 -28.02
C CYS A 480 -7.35 -15.24 -26.53
N PRO A 481 -8.50 -15.30 -25.83
CA PRO A 481 -8.56 -14.84 -24.44
C PRO A 481 -7.69 -15.71 -23.52
N VAL A 482 -6.87 -15.07 -22.68
CA VAL A 482 -5.94 -15.72 -21.75
C VAL A 482 -6.25 -15.28 -20.31
N SER A 483 -6.25 -16.23 -19.37
CA SER A 483 -6.34 -15.99 -17.92
C SER A 483 -5.07 -16.45 -17.22
N THR A 484 -4.52 -15.64 -16.32
CA THR A 484 -3.32 -15.98 -15.53
C THR A 484 -3.69 -16.23 -14.07
N HIS A 485 -3.19 -17.32 -13.48
CA HIS A 485 -3.45 -17.71 -12.09
C HIS A 485 -2.13 -17.86 -11.33
N LEU A 486 -1.93 -17.08 -10.27
CA LEU A 486 -0.67 -17.03 -9.51
C LEU A 486 -0.76 -17.87 -8.22
N PHE A 487 0.17 -18.80 -8.05
CA PHE A 487 0.34 -19.66 -6.88
C PHE A 487 1.72 -19.39 -6.25
N SER A 488 1.74 -18.63 -5.16
CA SER A 488 2.94 -18.27 -4.41
C SER A 488 3.16 -19.17 -3.18
N GLY A 489 4.40 -19.31 -2.72
CA GLY A 489 4.75 -20.06 -1.52
C GLY A 489 4.55 -21.57 -1.63
N ILE A 490 4.74 -22.12 -2.84
CA ILE A 490 4.63 -23.56 -3.09
C ILE A 490 5.96 -24.23 -2.79
N ASP A 491 6.10 -24.70 -1.56
CA ASP A 491 7.32 -25.28 -1.00
C ASP A 491 7.26 -26.81 -0.80
N ASN A 492 6.17 -27.45 -1.21
CA ASN A 492 5.94 -28.88 -1.01
C ASN A 492 5.37 -29.56 -2.26
N ALA A 493 5.71 -30.85 -2.42
CA ALA A 493 5.34 -31.64 -3.58
C ALA A 493 3.83 -31.97 -3.64
N GLU A 494 3.15 -32.05 -2.49
CA GLU A 494 1.72 -32.38 -2.44
C GLU A 494 0.87 -31.27 -3.07
N LYS A 495 1.05 -30.03 -2.63
CA LYS A 495 0.37 -28.85 -3.23
C LYS A 495 0.70 -28.71 -4.71
N LEU A 496 1.95 -28.97 -5.10
CA LEU A 496 2.36 -28.94 -6.50
C LEU A 496 1.59 -29.95 -7.35
N VAL A 497 1.38 -31.16 -6.84
CA VAL A 497 0.57 -32.20 -7.50
C VAL A 497 -0.90 -31.80 -7.58
N GLU A 498 -1.46 -31.19 -6.53
CA GLU A 498 -2.83 -30.66 -6.55
C GLU A 498 -3.02 -29.57 -7.60
N ILE A 499 -2.09 -28.61 -7.66
CA ILE A 499 -2.08 -27.54 -8.68
C ILE A 499 -1.97 -28.15 -10.07
N THR A 500 -1.14 -29.16 -10.27
CA THR A 500 -0.99 -29.85 -11.56
C THR A 500 -2.28 -30.58 -11.97
N LYS A 501 -2.94 -31.25 -11.02
CA LYS A 501 -4.25 -31.90 -11.26
C LYS A 501 -5.31 -30.87 -11.66
N GLN A 502 -5.33 -29.71 -11.00
CA GLN A 502 -6.24 -28.63 -11.35
C GLN A 502 -5.94 -28.04 -12.73
N ALA A 503 -4.66 -27.80 -13.04
CA ALA A 503 -4.22 -27.35 -14.35
C ALA A 503 -4.62 -28.32 -15.47
N THR A 504 -4.65 -29.63 -15.18
CA THR A 504 -5.12 -30.65 -16.13
C THR A 504 -6.61 -30.51 -16.42
N LYS A 505 -7.44 -30.32 -15.38
CA LYS A 505 -8.90 -30.13 -15.53
C LYS A 505 -9.23 -28.88 -16.34
N GLU A 506 -8.44 -27.83 -16.19
CA GLU A 506 -8.63 -26.55 -16.86
C GLU A 506 -7.87 -26.41 -18.20
N GLY A 507 -7.10 -27.43 -18.59
CA GLY A 507 -6.28 -27.38 -19.81
C GLY A 507 -5.24 -26.25 -19.80
N ALA A 508 -4.67 -25.95 -18.63
CA ALA A 508 -3.78 -24.80 -18.42
C ALA A 508 -2.31 -25.10 -18.76
N LEU A 509 -1.55 -24.06 -19.13
CA LEU A 509 -0.09 -24.09 -19.21
C LEU A 509 0.51 -23.81 -17.83
N LEU A 510 1.43 -24.65 -17.33
CA LEU A 510 2.09 -24.46 -16.04
C LEU A 510 3.49 -23.84 -16.20
N VAL A 511 3.62 -22.56 -15.87
CA VAL A 511 4.88 -21.81 -15.84
C VAL A 511 5.37 -21.72 -14.41
N TYR A 512 6.61 -22.13 -14.13
CA TYR A 512 7.09 -22.20 -12.75
C TYR A 512 8.52 -21.69 -12.54
N THR A 513 8.79 -21.31 -11.29
CA THR A 513 10.11 -20.95 -10.79
C THR A 513 10.30 -21.58 -9.41
N LEU A 514 11.11 -22.64 -9.34
CA LEU A 514 11.35 -23.43 -8.14
C LEU A 514 12.86 -23.54 -7.92
N ALA A 515 13.34 -23.08 -6.77
CA ALA A 515 14.75 -23.09 -6.38
C ALA A 515 15.22 -24.48 -5.96
N ASP A 516 14.36 -25.27 -5.29
CA ASP A 516 14.67 -26.65 -4.92
C ASP A 516 14.70 -27.56 -6.18
N PRO A 517 15.85 -28.18 -6.52
CA PRO A 517 15.95 -29.10 -7.66
C PRO A 517 15.00 -30.29 -7.58
N GLN A 518 14.72 -30.81 -6.37
CA GLN A 518 13.81 -31.93 -6.19
C GLN A 518 12.37 -31.53 -6.51
N LEU A 519 11.96 -30.35 -6.05
CA LEU A 519 10.63 -29.81 -6.32
C LEU A 519 10.45 -29.44 -7.80
N ALA A 520 11.47 -28.89 -8.45
CA ALA A 520 11.47 -28.62 -9.89
C ALA A 520 11.37 -29.92 -10.73
N LEU A 521 12.08 -30.98 -10.30
CA LEU A 521 11.98 -32.29 -10.92
C LEU A 521 10.59 -32.91 -10.73
N ALA A 522 10.03 -32.80 -9.52
CA ALA A 522 8.68 -33.25 -9.21
C ALA A 522 7.63 -32.52 -10.06
N ALA A 523 7.77 -31.21 -10.26
CA ALA A 523 6.89 -30.41 -11.13
C ALA A 523 6.90 -30.95 -12.56
N LYS A 524 8.10 -31.15 -13.11
CA LYS A 524 8.30 -31.65 -14.46
C LYS A 524 7.72 -33.06 -14.64
N GLN A 525 7.95 -33.95 -13.67
CA GLN A 525 7.43 -35.31 -13.70
C GLN A 525 5.91 -35.35 -13.56
N ALA A 526 5.34 -34.57 -12.65
CA ALA A 526 3.90 -34.46 -12.48
C ALA A 526 3.23 -33.91 -13.75
N CYS A 527 3.73 -32.81 -14.30
CA CYS A 527 3.19 -32.25 -15.54
C CYS A 527 3.25 -33.26 -16.70
N LYS A 528 4.35 -34.01 -16.83
CA LYS A 528 4.49 -35.06 -17.84
C LYS A 528 3.50 -36.21 -17.63
N LEU A 529 3.27 -36.63 -16.39
CA LEU A 529 2.33 -37.70 -16.04
C LEU A 529 0.89 -37.31 -16.36
N TRP A 530 0.51 -36.07 -16.06
CA TRP A 530 -0.86 -35.56 -16.25
C TRP A 530 -1.10 -34.91 -17.62
N GLY A 531 -0.09 -34.89 -18.50
CA GLY A 531 -0.22 -34.31 -19.85
C GLY A 531 -0.34 -32.78 -19.87
N VAL A 532 0.11 -32.10 -18.82
CA VAL A 532 0.07 -30.63 -18.69
C VAL A 532 1.32 -30.03 -19.35
N PRO A 533 1.18 -29.11 -20.31
CA PRO A 533 2.33 -28.35 -20.83
C PRO A 533 2.97 -27.54 -19.70
N SER A 534 4.30 -27.60 -19.56
CA SER A 534 4.99 -26.84 -18.52
C SER A 534 6.33 -26.28 -18.94
N THR A 535 6.80 -25.23 -18.25
CA THR A 535 8.08 -24.58 -18.51
C THR A 535 8.68 -24.01 -17.22
N ASP A 536 9.93 -24.39 -16.95
CA ASP A 536 10.78 -23.77 -15.94
C ASP A 536 11.42 -22.51 -16.52
N VAL A 537 11.11 -21.34 -15.95
CA VAL A 537 11.58 -20.05 -16.46
C VAL A 537 13.00 -19.73 -15.98
N LEU A 538 13.35 -20.14 -14.75
CA LEU A 538 14.58 -19.69 -14.09
C LEU A 538 15.66 -20.76 -14.05
N GLY A 539 15.31 -22.04 -14.14
CA GLY A 539 16.26 -23.17 -14.14
C GLY A 539 17.40 -22.99 -15.15
N PRO A 540 17.12 -22.80 -16.46
CA PRO A 540 18.16 -22.63 -17.48
C PRO A 540 19.09 -21.43 -17.24
N ILE A 541 18.54 -20.33 -16.71
CA ILE A 541 19.31 -19.12 -16.39
C ILE A 541 20.22 -19.37 -15.18
N THR A 542 19.70 -20.07 -14.17
CA THR A 542 20.42 -20.42 -12.95
C THR A 542 21.59 -21.36 -13.24
N GLU A 543 21.38 -22.36 -14.09
CA GLU A 543 22.45 -23.27 -14.57
C GLU A 543 23.54 -22.54 -15.36
N ALA A 544 23.15 -21.62 -16.25
CA ALA A 544 24.10 -20.82 -17.02
C ALA A 544 24.96 -19.92 -16.10
N ILE A 545 24.35 -19.29 -15.08
CA ILE A 545 25.07 -18.47 -14.09
C ILE A 545 25.99 -19.37 -13.23
N ALA A 546 25.51 -20.52 -12.77
CA ALA A 546 26.30 -21.47 -11.98
C ALA A 546 27.55 -21.94 -12.74
N SER A 547 27.38 -22.29 -14.02
CA SER A 547 28.48 -22.65 -14.91
C SER A 547 29.46 -21.50 -15.11
N HIS A 548 28.96 -20.27 -15.28
CA HIS A 548 29.80 -19.09 -15.47
C HIS A 548 30.59 -18.70 -14.22
N LEU A 549 29.98 -18.81 -13.04
CA LEU A 549 30.61 -18.47 -11.75
C LEU A 549 31.48 -19.62 -11.21
N GLY A 550 31.29 -20.86 -11.68
CA GLY A 550 31.95 -22.04 -11.15
C GLY A 550 31.45 -22.45 -9.76
N VAL A 551 30.21 -22.09 -9.41
CA VAL A 551 29.61 -22.34 -8.09
C VAL A 551 28.22 -22.95 -8.26
N SER A 552 27.91 -23.99 -7.48
CA SER A 552 26.59 -24.62 -7.49
C SER A 552 25.52 -23.70 -6.89
N PRO A 553 24.28 -23.70 -7.43
CA PRO A 553 23.17 -22.99 -6.82
C PRO A 553 22.89 -23.46 -5.39
N SER A 554 22.37 -22.58 -4.54
CA SER A 554 22.03 -22.92 -3.14
C SER A 554 20.91 -23.96 -3.03
N GLY A 555 20.01 -24.01 -4.03
CA GLY A 555 18.83 -24.88 -4.00
C GLY A 555 17.75 -24.44 -3.00
N LEU A 556 17.89 -23.23 -2.42
CA LEU A 556 17.01 -22.74 -1.35
C LEU A 556 16.09 -21.61 -1.85
N PRO A 557 14.77 -21.67 -1.56
CA PRO A 557 13.86 -20.58 -1.88
C PRO A 557 14.14 -19.33 -1.05
N ARG A 558 13.71 -18.18 -1.57
CA ARG A 558 13.86 -16.88 -0.90
C ARG A 558 12.99 -16.86 0.37
N GLY A 559 13.63 -16.89 1.54
CA GLY A 559 12.96 -16.93 2.85
C GLY A 559 13.48 -18.04 3.77
N ALA A 560 14.03 -19.12 3.19
CA ALA A 560 14.55 -20.26 3.96
C ALA A 560 15.80 -19.95 4.80
N SER A 561 16.58 -18.91 4.43
CA SER A 561 17.90 -18.64 5.01
C SER A 561 17.95 -17.43 5.95
N GLY A 562 16.84 -16.73 6.22
CA GLY A 562 16.84 -15.57 7.12
C GLY A 562 17.87 -14.48 6.79
N LEU A 563 18.31 -14.39 5.52
CA LEU A 563 19.39 -13.51 5.10
C LEU A 563 19.00 -12.04 5.31
N PRO A 564 19.89 -11.21 5.88
CA PRO A 564 19.62 -9.80 6.08
C PRO A 564 19.38 -9.10 4.75
N LEU A 565 18.47 -8.13 4.75
CA LEU A 565 18.19 -7.28 3.59
C LEU A 565 19.47 -6.56 3.15
N SER A 566 19.75 -6.58 1.84
CA SER A 566 20.98 -6.01 1.27
C SER A 566 21.05 -4.48 1.42
N ASP A 567 22.26 -3.90 1.40
CA ASP A 567 22.45 -2.43 1.33
C ASP A 567 21.73 -1.80 0.12
N ASP A 568 21.59 -2.55 -0.98
CA ASP A 568 20.83 -2.11 -2.17
C ASP A 568 19.33 -1.93 -1.87
N TYR A 569 18.77 -2.71 -0.95
CA TYR A 569 17.39 -2.57 -0.50
C TYR A 569 17.21 -1.26 0.28
N PHE A 570 18.08 -1.00 1.26
CA PHE A 570 18.04 0.25 2.03
C PHE A 570 18.29 1.48 1.15
N ARG A 571 19.19 1.39 0.16
CA ARG A 571 19.39 2.46 -0.82
C ARG A 571 18.10 2.78 -1.61
N ARG A 572 17.31 1.77 -1.96
CA ARG A 572 16.02 1.98 -2.64
C ARG A 572 15.01 2.66 -1.73
N ILE A 573 14.95 2.30 -0.45
CA ILE A 573 14.09 2.99 0.51
C ILE A 573 14.47 4.47 0.59
N GLU A 574 15.75 4.78 0.79
CA GLU A 574 16.22 6.17 0.83
C GLU A 574 15.91 6.93 -0.47
N ALA A 575 16.05 6.26 -1.63
CA ALA A 575 15.76 6.86 -2.92
C ALA A 575 14.25 7.16 -3.09
N VAL A 576 13.38 6.25 -2.65
CA VAL A 576 11.92 6.43 -2.66
C VAL A 576 11.52 7.56 -1.72
N GLU A 577 12.02 7.55 -0.47
CA GLU A 577 11.76 8.62 0.49
C GLU A 577 12.25 9.99 -0.02
N PHE A 578 13.44 10.04 -0.62
CA PHE A 578 13.95 11.27 -1.22
C PHE A 578 13.03 11.75 -2.35
N THR A 579 12.61 10.85 -3.23
CA THR A 579 11.85 11.22 -4.43
C THR A 579 10.44 11.67 -4.11
N ILE A 580 9.75 10.98 -3.18
CA ILE A 580 8.42 11.39 -2.68
C ILE A 580 8.51 12.81 -2.09
N LYS A 581 9.53 13.08 -1.27
CA LYS A 581 9.78 14.42 -0.71
C LYS A 581 10.12 15.51 -1.75
N GLN A 582 10.40 15.15 -3.01
CA GLN A 582 10.86 16.06 -4.08
C GLN A 582 9.91 16.13 -5.29
N ASP A 583 8.84 15.34 -5.32
CA ASP A 583 7.92 15.27 -6.46
C ASP A 583 7.12 16.59 -6.66
N ASP A 584 6.82 17.27 -5.55
CA ASP A 584 6.00 18.48 -5.49
C ASP A 584 6.74 19.80 -5.83
N GLY A 585 7.97 19.73 -6.35
CA GLY A 585 8.75 20.91 -6.78
C GLY A 585 9.19 21.85 -5.65
N ALA A 586 9.02 21.45 -4.38
CA ALA A 586 9.06 22.34 -3.23
C ALA A 586 10.45 22.55 -2.57
N SER A 587 11.56 22.11 -3.16
CA SER A 587 12.87 22.29 -2.50
C SER A 587 14.05 22.52 -3.47
N PRO A 588 14.26 23.77 -3.93
CA PRO A 588 15.42 24.16 -4.72
C PRO A 588 16.78 23.71 -4.12
N GLN A 589 16.85 23.60 -2.78
CA GLN A 589 18.05 23.21 -2.03
C GLN A 589 18.44 21.73 -2.19
N ASN A 590 17.48 20.84 -2.53
CA ASN A 590 17.73 19.40 -2.62
C ASN A 590 18.05 18.92 -4.04
N LEU A 591 17.95 19.78 -5.05
CA LEU A 591 18.37 19.47 -6.43
C LEU A 591 19.85 19.04 -6.49
N ALA A 592 20.70 19.58 -5.62
CA ALA A 592 22.10 19.18 -5.52
C ALA A 592 22.29 17.70 -5.09
N LYS A 593 21.41 17.20 -4.21
CA LYS A 593 21.45 15.83 -3.65
C LYS A 593 20.79 14.78 -4.55
N ALA A 594 19.99 15.21 -5.53
CA ALA A 594 19.35 14.32 -6.48
C ALA A 594 20.38 13.66 -7.41
N ASP A 595 20.21 12.37 -7.67
CA ASP A 595 20.94 11.63 -8.71
C ASP A 595 20.43 12.01 -10.10
N ILE A 596 19.11 12.23 -10.24
CA ILE A 596 18.42 12.55 -11.49
C ILE A 596 17.46 13.70 -11.23
N VAL A 597 17.43 14.69 -12.12
CA VAL A 597 16.47 15.80 -12.08
C VAL A 597 15.61 15.73 -13.34
N LEU A 598 14.29 15.59 -13.18
CA LEU A 598 13.35 15.60 -14.30
C LEU A 598 12.74 17.00 -14.43
N THR A 599 12.71 17.55 -15.63
CA THR A 599 12.03 18.82 -15.90
C THR A 599 11.18 18.73 -17.16
N GLY A 600 9.99 19.34 -17.15
CA GLY A 600 9.06 19.24 -18.27
C GLY A 600 7.69 19.79 -17.92
N VAL A 601 6.87 20.03 -18.95
CA VAL A 601 5.52 20.60 -18.79
C VAL A 601 4.61 19.68 -17.97
N SER A 602 3.56 20.22 -17.36
CA SER A 602 2.62 19.42 -16.58
C SER A 602 2.03 18.27 -17.42
N ARG A 603 1.90 17.07 -16.82
CA ARG A 603 1.40 15.81 -17.43
C ARG A 603 2.35 15.08 -18.41
N THR A 604 3.65 15.38 -18.40
CA THR A 604 4.67 14.55 -19.09
C THR A 604 5.07 13.25 -18.34
N GLY A 605 4.28 12.80 -17.35
CA GLY A 605 4.57 11.57 -16.62
C GLY A 605 5.73 11.66 -15.61
N LYS A 606 6.17 12.86 -15.21
CA LYS A 606 7.27 13.07 -14.24
C LYS A 606 7.10 12.28 -12.94
N THR A 607 5.95 12.41 -12.27
CA THR A 607 5.66 11.74 -10.99
C THR A 607 5.78 10.21 -11.09
N PRO A 608 5.02 9.51 -11.97
CA PRO A 608 5.20 8.06 -12.14
C PRO A 608 6.63 7.65 -12.51
N LEU A 609 7.29 8.41 -13.40
CA LEU A 609 8.65 8.12 -13.83
C LEU A 609 9.67 8.26 -12.69
N SER A 610 9.54 9.31 -11.88
CA SER A 610 10.41 9.55 -10.73
C SER A 610 10.30 8.46 -9.69
N ILE A 611 9.07 8.05 -9.34
CA ILE A 611 8.81 6.95 -8.40
C ILE A 611 9.38 5.64 -8.93
N TYR A 612 9.18 5.34 -10.22
CA TYR A 612 9.73 4.14 -10.84
C TYR A 612 11.28 4.11 -10.78
N LEU A 613 11.93 5.23 -11.09
CA LEU A 613 13.38 5.36 -10.97
C LEU A 613 13.85 5.25 -9.51
N ALA A 614 13.08 5.76 -8.56
CA ALA A 614 13.36 5.64 -7.13
C ALA A 614 13.31 4.20 -6.64
N GLN A 615 12.36 3.39 -7.12
CA GLN A 615 12.31 1.94 -6.87
C GLN A 615 13.54 1.18 -7.43
N LYS A 616 14.23 1.75 -8.44
CA LYS A 616 15.52 1.25 -8.94
C LYS A 616 16.73 1.77 -8.14
N GLY A 617 16.51 2.65 -7.16
CA GLY A 617 17.52 3.15 -6.22
C GLY A 617 18.11 4.52 -6.56
N TYR A 618 17.47 5.32 -7.41
CA TYR A 618 17.94 6.67 -7.77
C TYR A 618 17.14 7.75 -7.05
N ARG A 619 17.81 8.72 -6.44
CA ARG A 619 17.18 9.89 -5.85
C ARG A 619 16.74 10.84 -6.97
N VAL A 620 15.44 10.94 -7.23
CA VAL A 620 14.90 11.77 -8.32
C VAL A 620 14.26 13.03 -7.77
N ALA A 621 14.44 14.17 -8.45
CA ALA A 621 13.74 15.42 -8.14
C ALA A 621 13.03 15.96 -9.37
N ASN A 622 11.80 16.46 -9.19
CA ASN A 622 10.98 16.93 -10.28
C ASN A 622 10.87 18.46 -10.26
N VAL A 623 11.15 19.09 -11.41
CA VAL A 623 11.05 20.54 -11.58
C VAL A 623 10.07 20.85 -12.72
N PRO A 624 8.80 21.16 -12.41
CA PRO A 624 7.80 21.41 -13.42
C PRO A 624 8.10 22.69 -14.19
N ILE A 625 7.80 22.67 -15.49
CA ILE A 625 7.78 23.88 -16.33
C ILE A 625 6.34 24.36 -16.37
N VAL A 626 6.11 25.60 -15.93
CA VAL A 626 4.81 26.28 -15.92
C VAL A 626 4.97 27.65 -16.55
N LEU A 627 4.07 28.01 -17.47
CA LEU A 627 4.07 29.34 -18.10
C LEU A 627 3.95 30.45 -17.04
N GLY A 628 4.78 31.49 -17.16
CA GLY A 628 4.78 32.65 -16.27
C GLY A 628 5.49 32.46 -14.93
N VAL A 629 5.90 31.23 -14.58
CA VAL A 629 6.68 30.95 -13.36
C VAL A 629 8.15 30.82 -13.72
N ALA A 630 9.00 31.60 -13.06
CA ALA A 630 10.45 31.53 -13.27
C ALA A 630 11.02 30.21 -12.74
N MET A 631 11.92 29.59 -13.50
CA MET A 631 12.62 28.38 -13.05
C MET A 631 13.56 28.69 -11.87
N PRO A 632 13.68 27.79 -10.89
CA PRO A 632 14.56 28.01 -9.74
C PRO A 632 16.02 28.08 -10.19
N ARG A 633 16.77 29.08 -9.68
CA ARG A 633 18.19 29.29 -10.04
C ARG A 633 19.05 28.04 -9.80
N THR A 634 18.75 27.30 -8.73
CA THR A 634 19.47 26.08 -8.35
C THR A 634 19.37 24.96 -9.41
N LEU A 635 18.35 24.97 -10.30
CA LEU A 635 18.27 24.05 -11.43
C LEU A 635 19.42 24.25 -12.43
N PHE A 636 19.89 25.49 -12.58
CA PHE A 636 21.00 25.82 -13.49
C PHE A 636 22.36 25.67 -12.83
N GLU A 637 22.40 25.58 -11.49
CA GLU A 637 23.62 25.42 -10.69
C GLU A 637 24.01 23.94 -10.51
N VAL A 638 23.06 23.01 -10.68
CA VAL A 638 23.34 21.57 -10.60
C VAL A 638 24.11 21.05 -11.82
N ASP A 639 24.83 19.92 -11.65
CA ASP A 639 25.51 19.27 -12.78
C ASP A 639 24.53 19.03 -13.95
N PRO A 640 24.71 19.67 -15.10
CA PRO A 640 23.76 19.58 -16.21
C PRO A 640 23.65 18.16 -16.77
N LYS A 641 24.59 17.26 -16.47
CA LYS A 641 24.53 15.85 -16.89
C LYS A 641 23.42 15.05 -16.22
N LYS A 642 22.93 15.51 -15.07
CA LYS A 642 21.88 14.84 -14.30
C LYS A 642 20.47 15.40 -14.54
N VAL A 643 20.35 16.48 -15.32
CA VAL A 643 19.07 17.10 -15.67
C VAL A 643 18.55 16.51 -16.98
N PHE A 644 17.29 16.09 -16.99
CA PHE A 644 16.60 15.48 -18.13
C PHE A 644 15.29 16.23 -18.41
N GLY A 645 15.20 16.79 -19.61
CA GLY A 645 13.98 17.37 -20.15
C GLY A 645 13.00 16.28 -20.61
N LEU A 646 11.72 16.44 -20.30
CA LEU A 646 10.63 15.62 -20.82
C LEU A 646 9.72 16.48 -21.69
N THR A 647 9.48 16.03 -22.91
CA THR A 647 8.56 16.65 -23.86
C THR A 647 7.53 15.63 -24.34
N ILE A 648 6.42 16.12 -24.88
CA ILE A 648 5.30 15.28 -25.31
C ILE A 648 4.61 15.93 -26.51
N ASN A 649 4.03 15.10 -27.38
CA ASN A 649 3.22 15.55 -28.48
C ASN A 649 2.01 16.37 -27.97
N PRO A 650 1.74 17.56 -28.55
CA PRO A 650 0.69 18.45 -28.07
C PRO A 650 -0.71 17.85 -28.12
N LEU A 651 -1.02 17.00 -29.11
CA LEU A 651 -2.33 16.35 -29.23
C LEU A 651 -2.54 15.32 -28.10
N VAL A 652 -1.52 14.52 -27.83
CA VAL A 652 -1.55 13.52 -26.75
C VAL A 652 -1.65 14.22 -25.39
N LEU A 653 -0.88 15.31 -25.19
CA LEU A 653 -0.93 16.10 -23.97
C LEU A 653 -2.30 16.72 -23.72
N GLN A 654 -2.93 17.28 -24.75
CA GLN A 654 -4.30 17.78 -24.64
C GLN A 654 -5.24 16.65 -24.22
N ASN A 655 -5.20 15.50 -24.88
CA ASN A 655 -6.08 14.38 -24.55
C ASN A 655 -5.95 13.95 -23.09
N ILE A 656 -4.71 13.87 -22.58
CA ILE A 656 -4.44 13.56 -21.17
C ILE A 656 -5.03 14.63 -20.24
N ARG A 657 -4.86 15.92 -20.56
CA ARG A 657 -5.41 17.03 -19.76
C ARG A 657 -6.93 17.05 -19.77
N THR A 658 -7.54 16.88 -20.94
CA THR A 658 -8.99 16.83 -21.10
C THR A 658 -9.60 15.64 -20.35
N ALA A 659 -8.96 14.46 -20.41
CA ALA A 659 -9.39 13.30 -19.63
C ALA A 659 -9.36 13.60 -18.12
N ARG A 660 -8.29 14.22 -17.63
CA ARG A 660 -8.17 14.61 -16.22
C ARG A 660 -9.20 15.65 -15.79
N THR A 661 -9.46 16.68 -16.61
CA THR A 661 -10.47 17.71 -16.32
C THR A 661 -11.87 17.10 -16.21
N LYS A 662 -12.19 16.11 -17.05
CA LYS A 662 -13.47 15.37 -16.97
C LYS A 662 -13.60 14.56 -15.68
N THR A 663 -12.53 13.90 -15.23
CA THR A 663 -12.53 13.14 -13.98
C THR A 663 -12.65 14.04 -12.73
N MET A 664 -12.21 15.31 -12.82
CA MET A 664 -12.26 16.29 -11.72
C MET A 664 -13.64 16.95 -11.52
N GLY A 665 -14.70 16.52 -12.22
CA GLY A 665 -16.08 16.98 -11.95
C GLY A 665 -16.36 18.45 -12.28
N LEU A 666 -15.49 19.12 -13.05
CA LEU A 666 -15.73 20.49 -13.53
C LEU A 666 -16.80 20.46 -14.61
N SER A 667 -18.03 20.84 -14.24
CA SER A 667 -19.16 21.01 -15.14
C SER A 667 -18.80 21.91 -16.32
N SER A 668 -19.39 21.58 -17.47
CA SER A 668 -19.16 22.07 -18.83
C SER A 668 -19.47 23.55 -19.10
N ASP A 669 -19.22 24.46 -18.15
CA ASP A 669 -19.45 25.91 -18.31
C ASP A 669 -18.18 26.77 -18.19
N GLY A 670 -17.01 26.15 -18.02
CA GLY A 670 -15.72 26.82 -18.16
C GLY A 670 -14.74 25.94 -18.92
N ARG A 671 -14.44 26.27 -20.18
CA ARG A 671 -13.29 25.66 -20.87
C ARG A 671 -12.06 25.89 -20.00
N SER A 672 -11.48 24.83 -19.47
CA SER A 672 -10.23 24.95 -18.71
C SER A 672 -9.14 25.37 -19.70
N ILE A 673 -8.73 26.65 -19.62
CA ILE A 673 -7.67 27.26 -20.45
C ILE A 673 -6.42 26.36 -20.51
N TYR A 674 -6.14 25.64 -19.43
CA TYR A 674 -5.06 24.65 -19.28
C TYR A 674 -5.09 23.48 -20.28
N SER A 675 -6.28 23.12 -20.79
CA SER A 675 -6.51 22.04 -21.76
C SER A 675 -6.72 22.54 -23.20
N GLU A 676 -6.75 23.85 -23.42
CA GLU A 676 -6.89 24.42 -24.75
C GLU A 676 -5.60 24.25 -25.56
N MET A 677 -5.73 23.89 -26.85
CA MET A 677 -4.56 23.61 -27.68
C MET A 677 -3.60 24.80 -27.80
N ASN A 678 -4.09 26.03 -27.75
CA ASN A 678 -3.24 27.21 -27.85
C ASN A 678 -2.35 27.35 -26.61
N TYR A 679 -2.90 27.19 -25.41
CA TYR A 679 -2.15 27.20 -24.17
C TYR A 679 -1.14 26.03 -24.10
N VAL A 680 -1.57 24.83 -24.49
CA VAL A 680 -0.70 23.63 -24.52
C VAL A 680 0.51 23.85 -25.45
N ARG A 681 0.28 24.43 -26.64
CA ARG A 681 1.36 24.76 -27.58
C ARG A 681 2.30 25.81 -27.00
N GLU A 682 1.77 26.89 -26.43
CA GLU A 682 2.57 27.97 -25.86
C GLU A 682 3.46 27.45 -24.70
N GLU A 683 2.93 26.56 -23.87
CA GLU A 683 3.67 25.96 -22.75
C GLU A 683 4.78 25.01 -23.24
N LEU A 684 4.51 24.21 -24.28
CA LEU A 684 5.51 23.35 -24.92
C LEU A 684 6.59 24.17 -25.65
N GLU A 685 6.23 25.27 -26.31
CA GLU A 685 7.18 26.19 -26.93
C GLU A 685 8.06 26.89 -25.89
N PHE A 686 7.48 27.29 -24.74
CA PHE A 686 8.24 27.81 -23.62
C PHE A 686 9.23 26.78 -23.08
N GLY A 687 8.80 25.53 -22.85
CA GLY A 687 9.69 24.43 -22.47
C GLY A 687 10.77 24.15 -23.52
N GLY A 688 10.41 24.18 -24.80
CA GLY A 688 11.34 23.99 -25.92
C GLY A 688 12.44 25.06 -25.97
N ARG A 689 12.09 26.33 -25.72
CA ARG A 689 13.07 27.43 -25.59
C ARG A 689 14.00 27.23 -24.40
N LEU A 690 13.46 26.78 -23.25
CA LEU A 690 14.27 26.48 -22.07
C LEU A 690 15.28 25.35 -22.36
N PHE A 691 14.85 24.29 -23.04
CA PHE A 691 15.74 23.19 -23.42
C PHE A 691 16.79 23.62 -24.46
N ALA A 692 16.42 24.47 -25.42
CA ALA A 692 17.37 25.02 -26.40
C ALA A 692 18.46 25.88 -25.74
N GLN A 693 18.13 26.60 -24.66
CA GLN A 693 19.10 27.35 -23.86
C GLN A 693 20.05 26.45 -23.03
N ASN A 694 19.69 25.17 -22.83
CA ASN A 694 20.43 24.22 -22.00
C ASN A 694 20.78 22.94 -22.80
N PRO A 695 21.70 23.00 -23.78
CA PRO A 695 21.93 21.92 -24.74
C PRO A 695 22.52 20.63 -24.14
N LEU A 696 23.01 20.67 -22.90
CA LEU A 696 23.54 19.50 -22.20
C LEU A 696 22.43 18.60 -21.62
N TRP A 697 21.21 19.14 -21.46
CA TRP A 697 20.06 18.41 -20.93
C TRP A 697 19.47 17.53 -22.04
N PRO A 698 19.44 16.19 -21.90
CA PRO A 698 18.73 15.34 -22.84
C PRO A 698 17.25 15.66 -22.77
N VAL A 699 16.62 15.81 -23.94
CA VAL A 699 15.18 15.95 -24.04
C VAL A 699 14.61 14.60 -24.50
N ILE A 700 13.83 13.96 -23.65
CA ILE A 700 13.18 12.68 -23.93
C ILE A 700 11.73 12.95 -24.31
N ASP A 701 11.35 12.53 -25.51
CA ASP A 701 9.96 12.50 -25.93
C ASP A 701 9.25 11.30 -25.29
N VAL A 702 8.23 11.56 -24.48
CA VAL A 702 7.46 10.54 -23.75
C VAL A 702 6.15 10.14 -24.46
N THR A 703 5.93 10.65 -25.67
CA THR A 703 4.72 10.36 -26.46
C THR A 703 4.56 8.84 -26.68
N GLU A 704 3.41 8.30 -26.25
CA GLU A 704 3.03 6.88 -26.42
C GLU A 704 4.04 5.87 -25.86
N LYS A 705 4.90 6.29 -24.93
CA LYS A 705 5.87 5.40 -24.27
C LYS A 705 5.41 5.03 -22.88
N ALA A 706 5.69 3.79 -22.50
CA ALA A 706 5.52 3.36 -21.12
C ALA A 706 6.55 4.03 -20.19
N ILE A 707 6.27 4.02 -18.89
CA ILE A 707 7.17 4.59 -17.88
C ILE A 707 8.49 3.82 -17.83
N GLU A 708 8.43 2.49 -17.96
CA GLU A 708 9.56 1.58 -17.98
C GLU A 708 10.49 1.83 -19.16
N GLU A 709 9.92 2.10 -20.34
CA GLU A 709 10.68 2.40 -21.56
C GLU A 709 11.41 3.75 -21.43
N THR A 710 10.69 4.76 -20.94
CA THR A 710 11.24 6.10 -20.68
C THR A 710 12.36 6.04 -19.64
N ALA A 711 12.17 5.28 -18.57
CA ALA A 711 13.18 5.04 -17.54
C ALA A 711 14.41 4.33 -18.11
N ALA A 712 14.24 3.34 -18.99
CA ALA A 712 15.36 2.63 -19.62
C ALA A 712 16.21 3.57 -20.50
N ILE A 713 15.58 4.44 -21.30
CA ILE A 713 16.28 5.45 -22.11
C ILE A 713 17.06 6.40 -21.20
N LEU A 714 16.42 6.91 -20.16
CA LEU A 714 17.02 7.84 -19.22
C LEU A 714 18.22 7.21 -18.50
N LEU A 715 18.06 6.01 -17.94
CA LEU A 715 19.13 5.31 -17.22
C LEU A 715 20.30 4.97 -18.13
N ARG A 716 20.06 4.61 -19.39
CA ARG A 716 21.14 4.41 -20.37
C ARG A 716 21.96 5.68 -20.53
N LEU A 717 21.31 6.82 -20.76
CA LEU A 717 21.98 8.12 -20.88
C LEU A 717 22.72 8.52 -19.60
N TYR A 718 22.11 8.27 -18.43
CA TYR A 718 22.70 8.55 -17.13
C TYR A 718 23.99 7.76 -16.89
N HIS A 719 23.97 6.45 -17.13
CA HIS A 719 25.14 5.58 -16.92
C HIS A 719 26.25 5.82 -17.94
N ASP A 720 25.90 6.06 -19.20
CA ASP A 720 26.86 6.38 -20.27
C ASP A 720 27.70 7.62 -19.94
N ARG A 721 27.05 8.63 -19.32
CA ARG A 721 27.70 9.87 -18.88
C ARG A 721 28.56 9.67 -17.64
N LYS A 722 28.17 8.76 -16.74
CA LYS A 722 28.86 8.48 -15.47
C LYS A 722 30.08 7.57 -15.67
N GLN A 723 30.00 6.63 -16.60
CA GLN A 723 31.06 5.70 -16.96
C GLN A 723 31.29 5.77 -18.47
N LYS A 724 32.33 6.52 -18.90
CA LYS A 724 32.76 6.54 -20.30
C LYS A 724 33.26 5.15 -20.70
N CYS A 725 32.35 4.32 -21.20
CA CYS A 725 32.66 3.01 -21.78
C CYS A 725 32.60 3.10 -23.31
N THR A 726 33.37 2.25 -23.99
CA THR A 726 33.32 2.11 -25.44
C THR A 726 31.95 1.63 -25.93
N MET A 727 31.22 0.90 -25.09
CA MET A 727 29.85 0.46 -25.31
C MET A 727 28.95 0.92 -24.16
N SER A 728 27.89 1.64 -24.49
CA SER A 728 26.90 2.13 -23.52
C SER A 728 26.15 0.97 -22.88
N ARG A 729 26.15 0.89 -21.54
CA ARG A 729 25.47 -0.15 -20.77
C ARG A 729 25.13 0.30 -19.35
N ILE A 730 24.13 -0.34 -18.76
CA ILE A 730 23.80 -0.19 -17.33
C ILE A 730 24.51 -1.33 -16.59
N SER A 731 25.37 -1.01 -15.62
CA SER A 731 26.16 -1.99 -14.87
C SER A 731 25.81 -1.97 -13.39
N LYS A 732 25.71 -3.15 -12.77
CA LYS A 732 25.51 -3.31 -11.33
C LYS A 732 26.49 -4.34 -10.78
N ARG A 733 27.06 -4.05 -9.61
CA ARG A 733 27.91 -4.99 -8.86
C ARG A 733 27.05 -5.72 -7.83
N TYR A 734 27.22 -7.03 -7.76
CA TYR A 734 26.57 -7.92 -6.80
C TYR A 734 27.57 -8.37 -5.74
#